data_AF-A0A246U9P0-F1
#
_entry.id   AF-A0A246U9P0-F1
#
_cell.length_a   1.000
_cell.length_b   1.000
_cell.length_c   1.000
_cell.angle_alpha   90.00
_cell.angle_beta   90.00
_cell.angle_gamma   90.00
#
_symmetry.space_group_name_H-M   'P 1'
#
loop_
_entity.id
_entity.type
_entity.pdbx_description
1 polymer ?
#
loop_
_entity_poly.entity_id
_entity_poly.type
_entity_poly.pdbx_seq_one_letter_code
_entity_poly.pdbx_strand_id
1 'polypeptide(L)'
;MSTDQPIRWGIIGPGTIARTFADGIAHSRTAKLVAIATRNPQKPELGDNFPGARIVKGYDGLLEDAEVDAIYIATPHTGHAEWAIKAIRAGKHVLVEKPIALSAFDADAIYHEAKKAAVFAGEGFMYRVHPQTAKIVELVKSGVIGNVRIIRSSFGFNMGSFKPEHRLFSNETAGGGILDVGGYPVSMARLIAGAVEGKSFIEPEKVSGVGYLGQSGVDEWASAVLKFPNGIIAEVSCSIMAQQDNTLRIIGSEGRIEVKDFWFASGHKGGVGRIEIFKGSEQQTIEVKEERWLYSFEVDAAGDAIRAGEKEFRAPGMSWADSVGNLRVLDQWRASIGLEYGVEKADKRTANLAGDVVRRGNSIPQRRIPGISKPASVVTLGFEFFPSFAAASLTLDAFYEAGGNIFDTAFVYGGGKTESIFGDWHTSRKIPREEIVLIGKGAHSPLCYPDVIAKQLDQSLNRLKTDYVDIYFMHRDNTDIPVGEFVDAMDAEVKRGRIRGIFGGSNWTRERIDEASAYAARNDKTAPACLSNNFSLAEMLDPIWAGCVAASDDDWKTWLNEKQIPNFAWSSQGRGFFTDRAGRDKRGDDEIVRCWYSDRNFERRDRAIELANRLGRSPIHIALAYVIAQPFPVIPLIGPRTIAELEDSLSALDIRLTPEQVKWLEA
;
A
#
# COMPACT_ATOMS: atom_id res chain seq x y z
N MET A 1 9.38 -11.93 -28.25
CA MET A 1 8.80 -13.09 -28.96
C MET A 1 8.38 -12.63 -30.34
N SER A 2 8.49 -13.48 -31.37
CA SER A 2 7.91 -13.18 -32.71
C SER A 2 6.39 -13.05 -32.61
N THR A 3 5.76 -12.22 -33.45
CA THR A 3 4.30 -12.04 -33.52
C THR A 3 3.55 -13.34 -33.83
N ASP A 4 4.23 -14.32 -34.41
CA ASP A 4 3.63 -15.56 -34.91
C ASP A 4 3.60 -16.70 -33.89
N GLN A 5 4.33 -16.60 -32.77
CA GLN A 5 4.32 -17.63 -31.74
C GLN A 5 3.26 -17.35 -30.65
N PRO A 6 2.44 -18.34 -30.28
CA PRO A 6 1.51 -18.18 -29.17
C PRO A 6 2.27 -18.10 -27.85
N ILE A 7 1.80 -17.23 -26.95
CA ILE A 7 2.27 -17.16 -25.56
C ILE A 7 1.84 -18.45 -24.86
N ARG A 8 2.78 -19.14 -24.22
CA ARG A 8 2.52 -20.42 -23.55
C ARG A 8 2.04 -20.15 -22.12
N TRP A 9 0.78 -20.48 -21.85
CA TRP A 9 0.14 -20.24 -20.57
C TRP A 9 0.19 -21.47 -19.65
N GLY A 10 0.51 -21.21 -18.39
CA GLY A 10 0.27 -22.08 -17.26
C GLY A 10 -0.94 -21.62 -16.44
N ILE A 11 -1.63 -22.52 -15.74
CA ILE A 11 -2.69 -22.14 -14.77
C ILE A 11 -2.37 -22.67 -13.38
N ILE A 12 -2.42 -21.79 -12.37
CA ILE A 12 -2.38 -22.16 -10.96
C ILE A 12 -3.81 -22.25 -10.42
N GLY A 13 -4.20 -23.41 -9.90
CA GLY A 13 -5.52 -23.62 -9.27
C GLY A 13 -6.62 -24.01 -10.27
N PRO A 14 -6.73 -25.31 -10.67
CA PRO A 14 -7.65 -25.77 -11.71
C PRO A 14 -9.10 -25.92 -11.20
N GLY A 15 -9.69 -24.82 -10.72
CA GLY A 15 -11.10 -24.73 -10.32
C GLY A 15 -12.04 -24.45 -11.50
N THR A 16 -13.29 -24.11 -11.21
CA THR A 16 -14.30 -23.81 -12.23
C THR A 16 -13.91 -22.64 -13.13
N ILE A 17 -13.39 -21.55 -12.55
CA ILE A 17 -12.98 -20.37 -13.32
C ILE A 17 -11.76 -20.65 -14.21
N ALA A 18 -10.83 -21.51 -13.76
CA ALA A 18 -9.72 -21.96 -14.58
C ALA A 18 -10.17 -22.70 -15.84
N ARG A 19 -11.26 -23.47 -15.79
CA ARG A 19 -11.82 -24.12 -16.99
C ARG A 19 -12.38 -23.10 -17.97
N THR A 20 -13.16 -22.14 -17.46
CA THR A 20 -13.66 -21.00 -18.24
C THR A 20 -12.52 -20.23 -18.92
N PHE A 21 -11.42 -20.01 -18.22
CA PHE A 21 -10.25 -19.34 -18.78
C PHE A 21 -9.52 -20.21 -19.83
N ALA A 22 -9.38 -21.52 -19.58
CA ALA A 22 -8.81 -22.47 -20.54
C ALA A 22 -9.62 -22.53 -21.85
N ASP A 23 -10.95 -22.49 -21.73
CA ASP A 23 -11.87 -22.35 -22.86
C ASP A 23 -11.64 -21.03 -23.62
N GLY A 24 -11.39 -19.93 -22.90
CA GLY A 24 -10.97 -18.65 -23.48
C GLY A 24 -9.64 -18.74 -24.23
N ILE A 25 -8.64 -19.43 -23.68
CA ILE A 25 -7.36 -19.69 -24.36
C ILE A 25 -7.57 -20.51 -25.63
N ALA A 26 -8.43 -21.53 -25.61
CA ALA A 26 -8.71 -22.35 -26.80
C ALA A 26 -9.28 -21.55 -27.99
N HIS A 27 -9.87 -20.37 -27.71
CA HIS A 27 -10.42 -19.44 -28.70
C HIS A 27 -9.59 -18.15 -28.84
N SER A 28 -8.42 -18.08 -28.21
CA SER A 28 -7.51 -16.94 -28.28
C SER A 28 -6.65 -17.01 -29.55
N ARG A 29 -6.33 -15.84 -30.10
CA ARG A 29 -5.36 -15.71 -31.21
C ARG A 29 -3.91 -15.58 -30.73
N THR A 30 -3.71 -15.32 -29.44
CA THR A 30 -2.39 -14.97 -28.88
C THR A 30 -1.81 -16.06 -27.98
N ALA A 31 -2.61 -17.02 -27.54
CA ALA A 31 -2.27 -17.91 -26.44
C ALA A 31 -2.38 -19.40 -26.77
N LYS A 32 -1.65 -20.22 -26.01
CA LYS A 32 -1.79 -21.67 -25.96
C LYS A 32 -1.65 -22.14 -24.52
N LEU A 33 -2.56 -22.99 -24.03
CA LEU A 33 -2.44 -23.62 -22.72
C LEU A 33 -1.44 -24.78 -22.82
N VAL A 34 -0.41 -24.77 -21.98
CA VAL A 34 0.64 -25.81 -21.99
C VAL A 34 0.70 -26.61 -20.69
N ALA A 35 0.26 -26.03 -19.57
CA ALA A 35 0.33 -26.70 -18.27
C ALA A 35 -0.71 -26.17 -17.29
N ILE A 36 -1.12 -27.04 -16.36
CA ILE A 36 -1.90 -26.69 -15.18
C ILE A 36 -1.16 -27.20 -13.94
N ALA A 37 -1.20 -26.46 -12.84
CA ALA A 37 -0.62 -26.88 -11.58
C ALA A 37 -1.65 -27.03 -10.48
N THR A 38 -1.53 -28.11 -9.73
CA THR A 38 -2.47 -28.49 -8.69
C THR A 38 -1.77 -29.18 -7.54
N ARG A 39 -2.33 -29.00 -6.34
CA ARG A 39 -1.94 -29.77 -5.15
C ARG A 39 -2.38 -31.24 -5.25
N ASN A 40 -3.41 -31.52 -6.07
CA ASN A 40 -4.03 -32.84 -6.22
C ASN A 40 -3.98 -33.31 -7.69
N PRO A 41 -2.82 -33.74 -8.21
CA PRO A 41 -2.65 -34.10 -9.63
C PRO A 41 -3.38 -35.38 -10.04
N GLN A 42 -3.81 -36.20 -9.07
CA GLN A 42 -4.49 -37.48 -9.31
C GLN A 42 -6.00 -37.35 -9.55
N LYS A 43 -6.54 -36.13 -9.61
CA LYS A 43 -7.97 -35.92 -9.87
C LYS A 43 -8.31 -36.35 -11.31
N PRO A 44 -9.23 -37.30 -11.50
CA PRO A 44 -9.49 -37.88 -12.81
C PRO A 44 -10.02 -36.86 -13.81
N GLU A 45 -10.81 -35.88 -13.36
CA GLU A 45 -11.41 -34.88 -14.24
C GLU A 45 -10.42 -33.86 -14.83
N LEU A 46 -9.15 -33.82 -14.40
CA LEU A 46 -8.20 -32.80 -14.84
C LEU A 46 -7.84 -32.92 -16.32
N GLY A 47 -7.65 -34.14 -16.82
CA GLY A 47 -7.30 -34.36 -18.23
C GLY A 47 -8.42 -33.91 -19.18
N ASP A 48 -9.66 -34.24 -18.82
CA ASP A 48 -10.85 -33.87 -19.60
C ASP A 48 -11.15 -32.37 -19.53
N ASN A 49 -10.94 -31.77 -18.35
CA ASN A 49 -11.18 -30.34 -18.13
C ASN A 49 -10.13 -29.43 -18.78
N PHE A 50 -8.92 -29.96 -19.04
CA PHE A 50 -7.79 -29.20 -19.58
C PHE A 50 -7.07 -30.01 -20.67
N PRO A 51 -7.74 -30.28 -21.80
CA PRO A 51 -7.22 -31.17 -22.83
C PRO A 51 -5.90 -30.64 -23.40
N GLY A 52 -4.88 -31.50 -23.43
CA GLY A 52 -3.55 -31.19 -23.96
C GLY A 52 -2.63 -30.43 -23.01
N ALA A 53 -3.09 -30.00 -21.83
CA ALA A 53 -2.25 -29.37 -20.83
C ALA A 53 -1.49 -30.43 -20.00
N ARG A 54 -0.21 -30.19 -19.72
CA ARG A 54 0.55 -31.01 -18.77
C ARG A 54 0.03 -30.77 -17.35
N ILE A 55 -0.11 -31.84 -16.56
CA ILE A 55 -0.49 -31.74 -15.14
C ILE A 55 0.77 -31.71 -14.28
N VAL A 56 1.01 -30.58 -13.62
CA VAL A 56 2.16 -30.34 -12.73
C VAL A 56 1.71 -30.47 -11.27
N LYS A 57 2.48 -31.24 -10.48
CA LYS A 57 2.23 -31.40 -9.05
C LYS A 57 2.85 -30.23 -8.29
N GLY A 58 2.05 -29.53 -7.51
CA GLY A 58 2.46 -28.32 -6.78
C GLY A 58 2.54 -27.11 -7.71
N TYR A 59 2.36 -25.91 -7.14
CA TYR A 59 2.30 -24.67 -7.91
C TYR A 59 3.70 -24.18 -8.32
N ASP A 60 4.71 -24.42 -7.48
CA ASP A 60 6.10 -24.02 -7.73
C ASP A 60 6.65 -24.59 -9.05
N GLY A 61 6.18 -25.78 -9.46
CA GLY A 61 6.62 -26.42 -10.70
C GLY A 61 6.33 -25.61 -11.97
N LEU A 62 5.39 -24.65 -11.96
CA LEU A 62 5.20 -23.74 -13.12
C LEU A 62 6.14 -22.54 -13.11
N LEU A 63 6.65 -22.14 -11.94
CA LEU A 63 7.49 -20.97 -11.79
C LEU A 63 8.84 -21.18 -12.51
N GLU A 64 9.38 -22.40 -12.41
CA GLU A 64 10.66 -22.77 -12.99
C GLU A 64 10.54 -23.35 -14.42
N ASP A 65 9.31 -23.55 -14.91
CA ASP A 65 9.06 -24.22 -16.19
C ASP A 65 9.41 -23.30 -17.37
N ALA A 66 10.48 -23.63 -18.10
CA ALA A 66 10.90 -22.87 -19.28
C ALA A 66 9.88 -22.93 -20.44
N GLU A 67 8.93 -23.86 -20.39
CA GLU A 67 7.85 -23.98 -21.35
C GLU A 67 6.65 -23.06 -21.05
N VAL A 68 6.68 -22.32 -19.94
CA VAL A 68 5.61 -21.40 -19.52
C VAL A 68 6.12 -19.96 -19.61
N ASP A 69 5.42 -19.12 -20.38
CA ASP A 69 5.73 -17.70 -20.54
C ASP A 69 4.88 -16.83 -19.60
N ALA A 70 3.61 -17.21 -19.42
CA ALA A 70 2.64 -16.50 -18.60
C ALA A 70 1.86 -17.46 -17.69
N ILE A 71 1.46 -17.00 -16.50
CA ILE A 71 0.68 -17.78 -15.53
C ILE A 71 -0.65 -17.07 -15.25
N TYR A 72 -1.74 -17.82 -15.40
CA TYR A 72 -3.05 -17.41 -14.91
C TYR A 72 -3.27 -17.96 -13.50
N ILE A 73 -3.60 -17.08 -12.56
CA ILE A 73 -3.75 -17.41 -11.14
C ILE A 73 -5.23 -17.43 -10.79
N ALA A 74 -5.74 -18.63 -10.55
CA ALA A 74 -7.16 -18.95 -10.30
C ALA A 74 -7.39 -19.59 -8.93
N THR A 75 -6.53 -19.29 -7.96
CA THR A 75 -6.72 -19.74 -6.57
C THR A 75 -7.92 -19.03 -5.93
N PRO A 76 -8.35 -19.41 -4.72
CA PRO A 76 -9.16 -18.51 -3.90
C PRO A 76 -8.44 -17.17 -3.67
N HIS A 77 -9.21 -16.12 -3.32
CA HIS A 77 -8.71 -14.74 -3.17
C HIS A 77 -7.45 -14.64 -2.31
N THR A 78 -7.39 -15.43 -1.24
CA THR A 78 -6.29 -15.43 -0.27
C THR A 78 -4.95 -15.93 -0.83
N GLY A 79 -4.95 -16.65 -1.96
CA GLY A 79 -3.73 -17.12 -2.62
C GLY A 79 -3.23 -16.21 -3.73
N HIS A 80 -4.00 -15.20 -4.16
CA HIS A 80 -3.67 -14.43 -5.36
C HIS A 80 -2.33 -13.70 -5.23
N ALA A 81 -2.13 -12.92 -4.16
CA ALA A 81 -0.94 -12.09 -4.00
C ALA A 81 0.35 -12.93 -3.87
N GLU A 82 0.29 -14.01 -3.09
CA GLU A 82 1.43 -14.92 -2.89
C GLU A 82 1.91 -15.49 -4.24
N TRP A 83 0.99 -16.10 -5.00
CA TRP A 83 1.37 -16.76 -6.25
C TRP A 83 1.68 -15.77 -7.36
N ALA A 84 1.09 -14.56 -7.34
CA ALA A 84 1.43 -13.49 -8.27
C ALA A 84 2.86 -13.02 -8.06
N ILE A 85 3.24 -12.72 -6.81
CA ILE A 85 4.60 -12.27 -6.48
C ILE A 85 5.63 -13.36 -6.80
N LYS A 86 5.35 -14.63 -6.46
CA LYS A 86 6.24 -15.75 -6.80
C LYS A 86 6.43 -15.91 -8.31
N ALA A 87 5.35 -15.86 -9.10
CA ALA A 87 5.42 -15.95 -10.56
C ALA A 87 6.16 -14.78 -11.20
N ILE A 88 5.90 -13.56 -10.73
CA ILE A 88 6.59 -12.35 -11.17
C ILE A 88 8.09 -12.42 -10.88
N ARG A 89 8.48 -12.82 -9.67
CA ARG A 89 9.90 -12.97 -9.29
C ARG A 89 10.62 -14.05 -10.09
N ALA A 90 9.89 -15.06 -10.58
CA ALA A 90 10.38 -16.06 -11.52
C ALA A 90 10.42 -15.59 -12.99
N GLY A 91 10.11 -14.31 -13.25
CA GLY A 91 10.12 -13.70 -14.58
C GLY A 91 8.93 -14.08 -15.46
N LYS A 92 7.84 -14.60 -14.88
CA LYS A 92 6.62 -14.94 -15.62
C LYS A 92 5.69 -13.73 -15.72
N HIS A 93 5.06 -13.56 -16.88
CA HIS A 93 3.90 -12.67 -16.98
C HIS A 93 2.74 -13.25 -16.18
N VAL A 94 1.88 -12.40 -15.58
CA VAL A 94 0.75 -12.87 -14.76
C VAL A 94 -0.56 -12.22 -15.16
N LEU A 95 -1.62 -13.03 -15.17
CA LEU A 95 -3.00 -12.56 -15.16
C LEU A 95 -3.69 -13.20 -13.95
N VAL A 96 -4.16 -12.37 -13.04
CA VAL A 96 -4.70 -12.81 -11.75
C VAL A 96 -6.20 -12.66 -11.76
N GLU A 97 -6.93 -13.68 -11.31
CA GLU A 97 -8.38 -13.57 -11.12
C GLU A 97 -8.74 -12.44 -10.16
N LYS A 98 -9.94 -11.89 -10.36
CA LYS A 98 -10.42 -10.79 -9.52
C LYS A 98 -10.95 -11.29 -8.16
N PRO A 99 -10.80 -10.50 -7.08
CA PRO A 99 -9.95 -9.32 -7.02
C PRO A 99 -8.47 -9.76 -7.00
N ILE A 100 -7.57 -9.01 -7.65
CA ILE A 100 -6.14 -9.39 -7.75
C ILE A 100 -5.47 -9.57 -6.39
N ALA A 101 -5.97 -8.89 -5.36
CA ALA A 101 -5.54 -9.04 -3.98
C ALA A 101 -6.69 -8.70 -3.02
N LEU A 102 -6.48 -8.95 -1.73
CA LEU A 102 -7.48 -8.65 -0.69
C LEU A 102 -7.62 -7.16 -0.39
N SER A 103 -6.58 -6.37 -0.67
CA SER A 103 -6.54 -4.93 -0.38
C SER A 103 -5.76 -4.18 -1.45
N ALA A 104 -5.95 -2.86 -1.52
CA ALA A 104 -5.18 -1.98 -2.40
C ALA A 104 -3.67 -2.02 -2.10
N PHE A 105 -3.29 -2.25 -0.84
CA PHE A 105 -1.88 -2.34 -0.43
C PHE A 105 -1.21 -3.61 -0.96
N ASP A 106 -1.91 -4.75 -0.89
CA ASP A 106 -1.39 -6.02 -1.42
C ASP A 106 -1.29 -5.95 -2.97
N ALA A 107 -2.25 -5.30 -3.64
CA ALA A 107 -2.19 -5.09 -5.09
C ALA A 107 -1.03 -4.17 -5.51
N ASP A 108 -0.79 -3.09 -4.78
CA ASP A 108 0.36 -2.20 -5.01
C ASP A 108 1.69 -2.95 -4.91
N ALA A 109 1.82 -3.86 -3.93
CA ALA A 109 2.99 -4.73 -3.79
C ALA A 109 3.18 -5.68 -4.99
N ILE A 110 2.10 -6.29 -5.51
CA ILE A 110 2.15 -7.14 -6.72
C ILE A 110 2.67 -6.33 -7.92
N TYR A 111 2.10 -5.15 -8.16
CA TYR A 111 2.47 -4.32 -9.31
C TYR A 111 3.87 -3.72 -9.17
N HIS A 112 4.32 -3.43 -7.96
CA HIS A 112 5.70 -3.02 -7.70
C HIS A 112 6.70 -4.12 -8.08
N GLU A 113 6.44 -5.37 -7.71
CA GLU A 113 7.26 -6.51 -8.14
C GLU A 113 7.22 -6.68 -9.67
N ALA A 114 6.04 -6.54 -10.30
CA ALA A 114 5.91 -6.64 -11.77
C ALA A 114 6.73 -5.56 -12.48
N LYS A 115 6.73 -4.34 -11.95
CA LYS A 115 7.55 -3.23 -12.45
C LYS A 115 9.04 -3.56 -12.41
N LYS A 116 9.53 -4.14 -11.30
CA LYS A 116 10.93 -4.55 -11.09
C LYS A 116 11.34 -5.68 -12.03
N ALA A 117 10.51 -6.72 -12.15
CA ALA A 117 10.76 -7.84 -13.05
C ALA A 117 10.55 -7.48 -14.54
N ALA A 118 9.99 -6.30 -14.83
CA ALA A 118 9.63 -5.83 -16.17
C ALA A 118 8.71 -6.80 -16.94
N VAL A 119 7.80 -7.45 -16.20
CA VAL A 119 6.79 -8.36 -16.75
C VAL A 119 5.42 -7.71 -16.79
N PHE A 120 4.51 -8.35 -17.51
CA PHE A 120 3.10 -7.98 -17.53
C PHE A 120 2.42 -8.51 -16.28
N ALA A 121 1.60 -7.68 -15.65
CA ALA A 121 0.68 -8.08 -14.58
C ALA A 121 -0.68 -7.43 -14.84
N GLY A 122 -1.75 -8.25 -14.83
CA GLY A 122 -3.12 -7.78 -15.03
C GLY A 122 -4.11 -8.43 -14.08
N GLU A 123 -5.22 -7.73 -13.84
CA GLU A 123 -6.38 -8.23 -13.09
C GLU A 123 -7.52 -8.65 -14.04
N GLY A 124 -8.10 -9.83 -13.81
CA GLY A 124 -9.08 -10.50 -14.67
C GLY A 124 -10.47 -9.88 -14.64
N PHE A 125 -10.62 -8.68 -15.21
CA PHE A 125 -11.90 -8.04 -15.49
C PHE A 125 -12.26 -8.18 -16.98
N MET A 126 -12.46 -9.40 -17.46
CA MET A 126 -12.67 -9.76 -18.87
C MET A 126 -13.58 -8.82 -19.69
N TYR A 127 -14.72 -8.40 -19.12
CA TYR A 127 -15.68 -7.53 -19.80
C TYR A 127 -15.17 -6.10 -20.02
N ARG A 128 -14.15 -5.64 -19.27
CA ARG A 128 -13.53 -4.32 -19.44
C ARG A 128 -12.86 -4.18 -20.79
N VAL A 129 -12.34 -5.27 -21.35
CA VAL A 129 -11.69 -5.32 -22.68
C VAL A 129 -12.61 -5.82 -23.79
N HIS A 130 -13.88 -6.07 -23.48
CA HIS A 130 -14.89 -6.47 -24.47
C HIS A 130 -15.36 -5.26 -25.31
N PRO A 131 -15.65 -5.42 -26.62
CA PRO A 131 -16.11 -4.35 -27.50
C PRO A 131 -17.36 -3.59 -27.00
N GLN A 132 -18.23 -4.26 -26.25
CA GLN A 132 -19.41 -3.62 -25.64
C GLN A 132 -19.02 -2.52 -24.64
N THR A 133 -17.98 -2.73 -23.82
CA THR A 133 -17.51 -1.71 -22.88
C THR A 133 -16.93 -0.52 -23.64
N ALA A 134 -16.18 -0.75 -24.71
CA ALA A 134 -15.71 0.32 -25.58
C ALA A 134 -16.87 1.11 -26.19
N LYS A 135 -17.95 0.43 -26.61
CA LYS A 135 -19.16 1.07 -27.13
C LYS A 135 -19.89 1.91 -26.06
N ILE A 136 -19.97 1.44 -24.82
CA ILE A 136 -20.54 2.23 -23.72
C ILE A 136 -19.73 3.50 -23.49
N VAL A 137 -18.39 3.42 -23.48
CA VAL A 137 -17.51 4.59 -23.35
C VAL A 137 -17.71 5.59 -24.50
N GLU A 138 -17.82 5.10 -25.74
CA GLU A 138 -18.11 5.93 -26.93
C GLU A 138 -19.44 6.69 -26.76
N LEU A 139 -20.49 6.00 -26.31
CA LEU A 139 -21.82 6.59 -26.11
C LEU A 139 -21.85 7.64 -24.99
N VAL A 140 -21.11 7.41 -23.91
CA VAL A 140 -20.97 8.41 -22.83
C VAL A 140 -20.24 9.64 -23.35
N LYS A 141 -19.14 9.45 -24.10
CA LYS A 141 -18.35 10.56 -24.67
C LYS A 141 -19.10 11.34 -25.75
N SER A 142 -19.99 10.70 -26.50
CA SER A 142 -20.79 11.39 -27.53
C SER A 142 -21.84 12.34 -26.93
N GLY A 143 -22.06 12.29 -25.62
CA GLY A 143 -23.07 13.12 -24.95
C GLY A 143 -24.49 12.69 -25.28
N VAL A 144 -24.71 11.44 -25.74
CA VAL A 144 -26.04 11.00 -26.20
C VAL A 144 -27.11 11.15 -25.11
N ILE A 145 -26.77 11.12 -23.82
CA ILE A 145 -27.70 11.32 -22.69
C ILE A 145 -27.54 12.68 -21.99
N GLY A 146 -26.85 13.63 -22.62
CA GLY A 146 -26.48 14.91 -22.00
C GLY A 146 -25.44 14.74 -20.90
N ASN A 147 -25.45 15.63 -19.90
CA ASN A 147 -24.50 15.60 -18.79
C ASN A 147 -24.81 14.44 -17.84
N VAL A 148 -23.88 13.49 -17.70
CA VAL A 148 -24.00 12.38 -16.74
C VAL A 148 -24.05 12.92 -15.32
N ARG A 149 -25.02 12.46 -14.52
CA ARG A 149 -25.22 12.90 -13.12
C ARG A 149 -25.15 11.75 -12.13
N ILE A 150 -25.81 10.64 -12.45
CA ILE A 150 -25.93 9.48 -11.55
C ILE A 150 -25.53 8.21 -12.31
N ILE A 151 -24.72 7.38 -11.65
CA ILE A 151 -24.45 6.01 -12.11
C ILE A 151 -25.06 5.06 -11.09
N ARG A 152 -25.88 4.10 -11.53
CA ARG A 152 -26.36 3.00 -10.70
C ARG A 152 -25.81 1.70 -11.25
N SER A 153 -25.15 0.91 -10.43
CA SER A 153 -24.61 -0.36 -10.88
C SER A 153 -24.72 -1.42 -9.79
N SER A 154 -25.27 -2.58 -10.13
CA SER A 154 -25.47 -3.67 -9.18
C SER A 154 -25.02 -5.00 -9.74
N PHE A 155 -24.50 -5.85 -8.87
CA PHE A 155 -24.32 -7.28 -9.14
C PHE A 155 -24.61 -8.09 -7.87
N GLY A 156 -25.68 -8.85 -7.89
CA GLY A 156 -25.92 -9.84 -6.85
C GLY A 156 -26.84 -10.98 -7.26
N PHE A 157 -26.74 -12.05 -6.51
CA PHE A 157 -27.52 -13.28 -6.66
C PHE A 157 -27.98 -13.76 -5.28
N ASN A 158 -28.90 -14.72 -5.26
CA ASN A 158 -29.37 -15.34 -4.03
C ASN A 158 -28.94 -16.80 -3.95
N MET A 159 -28.06 -17.15 -3.01
CA MET A 159 -27.63 -18.53 -2.75
C MET A 159 -28.71 -19.41 -2.08
N GLY A 160 -29.85 -18.82 -1.74
CA GLY A 160 -31.05 -19.45 -1.18
C GLY A 160 -30.99 -19.61 0.33
N SER A 161 -29.88 -20.14 0.85
CA SER A 161 -29.63 -20.32 2.28
C SER A 161 -28.15 -20.15 2.60
N PHE A 162 -27.85 -19.86 3.87
CA PHE A 162 -26.50 -19.89 4.41
C PHE A 162 -25.88 -21.28 4.23
N LYS A 163 -24.64 -21.34 3.71
CA LYS A 163 -23.89 -22.58 3.43
C LYS A 163 -22.47 -22.44 4.00
N PRO A 164 -22.23 -22.84 5.27
CA PRO A 164 -20.98 -22.55 5.97
C PRO A 164 -19.74 -23.14 5.29
N GLU A 165 -19.89 -24.25 4.56
CA GLU A 165 -18.83 -24.91 3.80
C GLU A 165 -18.49 -24.23 2.47
N HIS A 166 -19.32 -23.31 2.00
CA HIS A 166 -19.13 -22.65 0.71
C HIS A 166 -18.25 -21.40 0.85
N ARG A 167 -17.27 -21.23 -0.05
CA ARG A 167 -16.27 -20.13 0.02
C ARG A 167 -16.89 -18.73 0.20
N LEU A 168 -18.05 -18.48 -0.42
CA LEU A 168 -18.74 -17.19 -0.33
C LEU A 168 -19.17 -16.83 1.09
N PHE A 169 -19.41 -17.82 1.95
CA PHE A 169 -19.75 -17.64 3.35
C PHE A 169 -18.56 -17.84 4.29
N SER A 170 -17.34 -17.90 3.77
CA SER A 170 -16.14 -18.15 4.58
C SER A 170 -15.30 -16.89 4.70
N ASN A 171 -15.26 -16.32 5.91
CA ASN A 171 -14.40 -15.17 6.23
C ASN A 171 -12.91 -15.53 6.07
N GLU A 172 -12.52 -16.77 6.39
CA GLU A 172 -11.16 -17.31 6.21
C GLU A 172 -10.70 -17.37 4.75
N THR A 173 -11.63 -17.38 3.79
CA THR A 173 -11.28 -17.35 2.34
C THR A 173 -11.66 -16.03 1.69
N ALA A 174 -11.94 -15.00 2.50
CA ALA A 174 -12.35 -13.68 2.07
C ALA A 174 -13.59 -13.71 1.14
N GLY A 175 -14.63 -14.42 1.57
CA GLY A 175 -15.95 -14.44 0.93
C GLY A 175 -16.74 -13.14 1.12
N GLY A 176 -18.02 -13.18 0.80
CA GLY A 176 -18.93 -12.03 0.81
C GLY A 176 -19.11 -11.37 -0.55
N GLY A 177 -20.05 -10.43 -0.62
CA GLY A 177 -20.44 -9.74 -1.85
C GLY A 177 -19.40 -8.72 -2.33
N ILE A 178 -18.79 -7.94 -1.44
CA ILE A 178 -17.93 -6.79 -1.79
C ILE A 178 -16.73 -7.25 -2.61
N LEU A 179 -15.97 -8.24 -2.13
CA LEU A 179 -14.80 -8.75 -2.85
C LEU A 179 -15.18 -9.69 -4.02
N ASP A 180 -16.26 -10.46 -3.92
CA ASP A 180 -16.61 -11.43 -4.97
C ASP A 180 -17.28 -10.77 -6.17
N VAL A 181 -18.24 -9.86 -5.95
CA VAL A 181 -19.04 -9.24 -7.03
C VAL A 181 -19.11 -7.71 -6.98
N GLY A 182 -18.81 -7.08 -5.84
CA GLY A 182 -18.83 -5.62 -5.68
C GLY A 182 -17.77 -4.87 -6.51
N GLY A 183 -16.67 -5.54 -6.86
CA GLY A 183 -15.64 -4.98 -7.76
C GLY A 183 -16.16 -4.66 -9.18
N TYR A 184 -17.16 -5.38 -9.67
CA TYR A 184 -17.75 -5.14 -10.99
C TYR A 184 -18.44 -3.76 -11.09
N PRO A 185 -19.46 -3.45 -10.27
CA PRO A 185 -20.13 -2.17 -10.33
C PRO A 185 -19.21 -0.99 -10.01
N VAL A 186 -18.26 -1.15 -9.09
CA VAL A 186 -17.28 -0.10 -8.76
C VAL A 186 -16.36 0.20 -9.95
N SER A 187 -15.81 -0.83 -10.59
CA SER A 187 -14.91 -0.62 -11.73
C SER A 187 -15.61 0.08 -12.89
N MET A 188 -16.89 -0.21 -13.11
CA MET A 188 -17.70 0.44 -14.14
C MET A 188 -18.06 1.87 -13.79
N ALA A 189 -18.41 2.15 -12.54
CA ALA A 189 -18.64 3.52 -12.08
C ALA A 189 -17.39 4.40 -12.27
N ARG A 190 -16.20 3.91 -11.90
CA ARG A 190 -14.93 4.64 -12.06
C ARG A 190 -14.56 4.87 -13.53
N LEU A 191 -14.74 3.86 -14.38
CA LEU A 191 -14.54 3.98 -15.84
C LEU A 191 -15.46 5.05 -16.44
N ILE A 192 -16.77 4.99 -16.18
CA ILE A 192 -17.75 5.92 -16.75
C ILE A 192 -17.52 7.34 -16.25
N ALA A 193 -17.26 7.52 -14.95
CA ALA A 193 -16.96 8.82 -14.39
C ALA A 193 -15.72 9.44 -15.03
N GLY A 194 -14.69 8.63 -15.33
CA GLY A 194 -13.49 9.10 -16.04
C GLY A 194 -13.74 9.40 -17.51
N ALA A 195 -14.52 8.55 -18.18
CA ALA A 195 -14.83 8.69 -19.60
C ALA A 195 -15.49 10.04 -19.94
N VAL A 196 -16.32 10.56 -19.04
CA VAL A 196 -16.95 11.90 -19.15
C VAL A 196 -15.90 13.02 -19.24
N GLU A 197 -14.75 12.87 -18.59
CA GLU A 197 -13.64 13.83 -18.63
C GLU A 197 -12.55 13.46 -19.66
N GLY A 198 -12.81 12.46 -20.52
CA GLY A 198 -11.80 11.96 -21.45
C GLY A 198 -10.66 11.17 -20.79
N LYS A 199 -10.77 10.83 -19.50
CA LYS A 199 -9.81 10.01 -18.75
C LYS A 199 -10.21 8.54 -18.79
N SER A 200 -9.26 7.63 -18.53
CA SER A 200 -9.55 6.18 -18.47
C SER A 200 -10.35 5.78 -17.23
N PHE A 201 -10.17 6.51 -16.13
CA PHE A 201 -10.95 6.41 -14.90
C PHE A 201 -10.70 7.70 -14.08
N ILE A 202 -11.50 7.92 -13.04
CA ILE A 202 -11.19 8.87 -11.96
C ILE A 202 -11.49 8.24 -10.60
N GLU A 203 -10.85 8.74 -9.56
CA GLU A 203 -11.10 8.28 -8.18
C GLU A 203 -12.26 9.07 -7.55
N PRO A 204 -13.10 8.42 -6.72
CA PRO A 204 -14.05 9.14 -5.89
C PRO A 204 -13.33 9.89 -4.76
N GLU A 205 -13.82 11.08 -4.42
CA GLU A 205 -13.38 11.87 -3.26
C GLU A 205 -13.89 11.29 -1.94
N LYS A 206 -15.02 10.59 -2.00
CA LYS A 206 -15.68 10.01 -0.82
C LYS A 206 -16.39 8.71 -1.18
N VAL A 207 -16.23 7.72 -0.31
CA VAL A 207 -16.99 6.47 -0.32
C VAL A 207 -17.73 6.35 1.00
N SER A 208 -19.00 5.95 0.97
CA SER A 208 -19.78 5.69 2.19
C SER A 208 -20.69 4.49 1.95
N GLY A 209 -20.51 3.45 2.76
CA GLY A 209 -21.19 2.17 2.58
C GLY A 209 -22.02 1.74 3.79
N VAL A 210 -23.00 0.88 3.51
CA VAL A 210 -23.79 0.12 4.50
C VAL A 210 -23.89 -1.32 4.02
N GLY A 211 -24.06 -2.27 4.94
CA GLY A 211 -24.17 -3.68 4.60
C GLY A 211 -24.61 -4.53 5.79
N TYR A 212 -25.00 -5.76 5.48
CA TYR A 212 -25.36 -6.76 6.47
C TYR A 212 -24.27 -7.83 6.53
N LEU A 213 -23.68 -7.98 7.71
CA LEU A 213 -22.74 -9.05 8.01
C LEU A 213 -23.52 -10.29 8.45
N GLY A 214 -23.35 -11.38 7.72
CA GLY A 214 -23.97 -12.67 8.00
C GLY A 214 -23.37 -13.41 9.19
N GLN A 215 -23.84 -14.63 9.42
CA GLN A 215 -23.44 -15.45 10.58
C GLN A 215 -21.93 -15.74 10.65
N SER A 216 -21.27 -15.83 9.49
CA SER A 216 -19.84 -16.08 9.39
C SER A 216 -18.99 -14.80 9.37
N GLY A 217 -19.61 -13.62 9.53
CA GLY A 217 -18.91 -12.34 9.53
C GLY A 217 -18.43 -11.87 8.16
N VAL A 218 -19.00 -12.40 7.07
CA VAL A 218 -18.84 -11.83 5.71
C VAL A 218 -20.05 -10.96 5.37
N ASP A 219 -19.91 -10.03 4.43
CA ASP A 219 -21.04 -9.25 3.92
C ASP A 219 -21.91 -10.11 2.98
N GLU A 220 -23.20 -10.28 3.33
CA GLU A 220 -24.14 -11.03 2.50
C GLU A 220 -24.85 -10.14 1.47
N TRP A 221 -25.08 -8.87 1.83
CA TRP A 221 -25.45 -7.81 0.91
C TRP A 221 -24.93 -6.47 1.42
N ALA A 222 -24.57 -5.59 0.50
CA ALA A 222 -24.08 -4.27 0.81
C ALA A 222 -24.43 -3.27 -0.30
N SER A 223 -24.46 -1.99 0.06
CA SER A 223 -24.53 -0.86 -0.88
C SER A 223 -23.56 0.25 -0.48
N ALA A 224 -23.07 1.02 -1.46
CA ALA A 224 -22.26 2.22 -1.23
C ALA A 224 -22.61 3.36 -2.18
N VAL A 225 -22.34 4.58 -1.71
CA VAL A 225 -22.39 5.81 -2.51
C VAL A 225 -20.97 6.34 -2.67
N LEU A 226 -20.62 6.66 -3.91
CA LEU A 226 -19.34 7.23 -4.30
C LEU A 226 -19.57 8.65 -4.83
N LYS A 227 -18.83 9.63 -4.32
CA LYS A 227 -18.84 11.00 -4.84
C LYS A 227 -17.57 11.24 -5.66
N PHE A 228 -17.72 11.61 -6.93
CA PHE A 228 -16.60 11.95 -7.82
C PHE A 228 -16.34 13.47 -7.86
N PRO A 229 -15.11 13.89 -8.18
CA PRO A 229 -14.73 15.31 -8.24
C PRO A 229 -15.48 16.08 -9.34
N ASN A 230 -15.92 15.40 -10.39
CA ASN A 230 -16.70 15.99 -11.48
C ASN A 230 -18.20 16.12 -11.17
N GLY A 231 -18.61 15.91 -9.91
CA GLY A 231 -19.98 16.03 -9.44
C GLY A 231 -20.86 14.80 -9.69
N ILE A 232 -20.36 13.77 -10.38
CA ILE A 232 -21.09 12.51 -10.54
C ILE A 232 -21.22 11.80 -9.19
N ILE A 233 -22.41 11.24 -8.93
CA ILE A 233 -22.67 10.35 -7.80
C ILE A 233 -22.90 8.95 -8.34
N ALA A 234 -22.19 7.96 -7.82
CA ALA A 234 -22.46 6.56 -8.13
C ALA A 234 -23.08 5.83 -6.93
N GLU A 235 -24.11 5.04 -7.19
CA GLU A 235 -24.72 4.10 -6.26
C GLU A 235 -24.35 2.69 -6.73
N VAL A 236 -23.60 1.96 -5.89
CA VAL A 236 -23.18 0.58 -6.18
C VAL A 236 -23.77 -0.38 -5.16
N SER A 237 -24.15 -1.59 -5.58
CA SER A 237 -24.61 -2.64 -4.67
C SER A 237 -24.13 -4.03 -5.06
N CYS A 238 -23.96 -4.88 -4.05
CA CYS A 238 -23.60 -6.28 -4.22
C CYS A 238 -24.35 -7.20 -3.27
N SER A 239 -24.55 -8.46 -3.67
CA SER A 239 -25.13 -9.47 -2.78
C SER A 239 -24.85 -10.91 -3.20
N ILE A 240 -24.74 -11.80 -2.20
CA ILE A 240 -24.75 -13.25 -2.35
C ILE A 240 -26.05 -13.91 -1.80
N MET A 241 -26.95 -13.12 -1.20
CA MET A 241 -28.19 -13.59 -0.55
C MET A 241 -29.45 -12.81 -0.98
N ALA A 242 -29.33 -11.87 -1.92
CA ALA A 242 -30.42 -11.08 -2.46
C ALA A 242 -30.25 -10.91 -3.97
N GLN A 243 -31.23 -11.39 -4.74
CA GLN A 243 -31.26 -11.21 -6.18
C GLN A 243 -31.29 -9.71 -6.51
N GLN A 244 -30.37 -9.27 -7.37
CA GLN A 244 -30.33 -7.89 -7.86
C GLN A 244 -30.84 -7.82 -9.31
N ASP A 245 -31.19 -6.60 -9.72
CA ASP A 245 -31.48 -6.26 -11.12
C ASP A 245 -30.30 -6.48 -12.07
N ASN A 246 -29.08 -6.57 -11.52
CA ASN A 246 -27.86 -6.84 -12.28
C ASN A 246 -27.69 -5.90 -13.48
N THR A 247 -27.85 -4.60 -13.26
CA THR A 247 -27.92 -3.61 -14.35
C THR A 247 -26.98 -2.44 -14.08
N LEU A 248 -26.24 -2.02 -15.12
CA LEU A 248 -25.58 -0.72 -15.19
C LEU A 248 -26.55 0.30 -15.78
N ARG A 249 -26.86 1.37 -15.05
CA ARG A 249 -27.66 2.51 -15.50
C ARG A 249 -26.83 3.79 -15.40
N ILE A 250 -26.66 4.48 -16.52
CA ILE A 250 -25.93 5.75 -16.61
C ILE A 250 -26.98 6.83 -16.89
N ILE A 251 -27.22 7.72 -15.95
CA ILE A 251 -28.33 8.67 -15.96
C ILE A 251 -27.77 10.08 -16.20
N GLY A 252 -28.16 10.67 -17.32
CA GLY A 252 -27.78 12.02 -17.71
C GLY A 252 -28.95 13.01 -17.67
N SER A 253 -28.69 14.24 -18.10
CA SER A 253 -29.69 15.32 -18.11
C SER A 253 -30.78 15.14 -19.16
N GLU A 254 -30.53 14.36 -20.20
CA GLU A 254 -31.43 14.22 -21.37
C GLU A 254 -31.92 12.79 -21.59
N GLY A 255 -31.41 11.83 -20.82
CA GLY A 255 -31.74 10.42 -20.98
C GLY A 255 -30.94 9.49 -20.07
N ARG A 256 -31.02 8.19 -20.34
CA ARG A 256 -30.21 7.19 -19.66
C ARG A 256 -29.79 6.05 -20.58
N ILE A 257 -28.63 5.46 -20.29
CA ILE A 257 -28.15 4.21 -20.88
C ILE A 257 -28.38 3.09 -19.86
N GLU A 258 -28.91 1.95 -20.29
CA GLU A 258 -29.04 0.74 -19.47
C GLU A 258 -28.39 -0.47 -20.16
N VAL A 259 -27.62 -1.22 -19.38
CA VAL A 259 -26.97 -2.47 -19.81
C VAL A 259 -27.19 -3.52 -18.73
N LYS A 260 -28.02 -4.52 -19.04
CA LYS A 260 -28.24 -5.68 -18.16
C LYS A 260 -27.03 -6.61 -18.21
N ASP A 261 -26.74 -7.23 -17.08
CA ASP A 261 -25.70 -8.25 -16.94
C ASP A 261 -24.38 -7.82 -17.61
N PHE A 262 -23.98 -6.55 -17.40
CA PHE A 262 -22.96 -5.87 -18.20
C PHE A 262 -21.59 -6.57 -18.21
N TRP A 263 -21.31 -7.42 -17.22
CA TRP A 263 -20.10 -8.25 -17.15
C TRP A 263 -20.17 -9.53 -17.98
N PHE A 264 -21.36 -10.02 -18.33
CA PHE A 264 -21.54 -11.10 -19.29
C PHE A 264 -21.42 -10.62 -20.75
N ALA A 265 -21.57 -9.31 -20.94
CA ALA A 265 -21.50 -8.65 -22.21
C ALA A 265 -22.41 -9.27 -23.30
N SER A 266 -21.83 -9.95 -24.30
CA SER A 266 -22.54 -10.65 -25.37
C SER A 266 -22.84 -12.12 -25.06
N GLY A 267 -22.28 -12.67 -23.98
CA GLY A 267 -22.40 -14.08 -23.59
C GLY A 267 -21.06 -14.78 -23.45
N HIS A 268 -21.05 -15.95 -22.81
CA HIS A 268 -19.82 -16.70 -22.54
C HIS A 268 -19.13 -17.22 -23.82
N LYS A 269 -19.92 -17.69 -24.80
CA LYS A 269 -19.45 -18.26 -26.08
C LYS A 269 -19.79 -17.36 -27.27
N GLY A 270 -19.70 -16.05 -27.06
CA GLY A 270 -20.23 -15.06 -27.99
C GLY A 270 -21.76 -14.96 -27.94
N GLY A 271 -22.29 -14.02 -28.72
CA GLY A 271 -23.72 -13.73 -28.80
C GLY A 271 -23.96 -12.25 -29.13
N VAL A 272 -25.04 -11.70 -28.57
CA VAL A 272 -25.48 -10.32 -28.85
C VAL A 272 -25.64 -9.56 -27.54
N GLY A 273 -24.70 -8.66 -27.27
CA GLY A 273 -24.82 -7.70 -26.18
C GLY A 273 -25.79 -6.58 -26.57
N ARG A 274 -26.56 -6.09 -25.60
CA ARG A 274 -27.53 -5.00 -25.83
C ARG A 274 -27.25 -3.81 -24.94
N ILE A 275 -27.29 -2.62 -25.53
CA ILE A 275 -27.20 -1.35 -24.83
C ILE A 275 -28.48 -0.58 -25.14
N GLU A 276 -29.29 -0.32 -24.13
CA GLU A 276 -30.55 0.39 -24.27
C GLU A 276 -30.35 1.88 -23.95
N ILE A 277 -30.82 2.77 -24.82
CA ILE A 277 -30.78 4.23 -24.64
C ILE A 277 -32.22 4.73 -24.54
N PHE A 278 -32.53 5.48 -23.49
CA PHE A 278 -33.84 6.05 -23.25
C PHE A 278 -33.79 7.58 -23.24
N LYS A 279 -34.65 8.23 -24.02
CA LYS A 279 -34.82 9.70 -24.05
C LYS A 279 -36.31 10.04 -24.02
N GLY A 280 -36.80 10.51 -22.88
CA GLY A 280 -38.24 10.69 -22.69
C GLY A 280 -38.99 9.36 -22.90
N SER A 281 -39.88 9.30 -23.89
CA SER A 281 -40.60 8.08 -24.29
C SER A 281 -39.90 7.26 -25.38
N GLU A 282 -38.81 7.77 -25.97
CA GLU A 282 -38.07 7.06 -27.01
C GLU A 282 -37.10 6.05 -26.39
N GLN A 283 -37.05 4.85 -26.99
CA GLN A 283 -36.10 3.80 -26.65
C GLN A 283 -35.36 3.36 -27.91
N GLN A 284 -34.03 3.29 -27.83
CA GLN A 284 -33.16 2.79 -28.87
C GLN A 284 -32.29 1.65 -28.32
N THR A 285 -32.26 0.52 -29.01
CA THR A 285 -31.35 -0.59 -28.71
C THR A 285 -30.15 -0.56 -29.65
N ILE A 286 -28.95 -0.63 -29.08
CA ILE A 286 -27.71 -0.88 -29.83
C ILE A 286 -27.26 -2.30 -29.56
N GLU A 287 -27.15 -3.09 -30.63
CA GLU A 287 -26.64 -4.45 -30.57
C GLU A 287 -25.12 -4.49 -30.82
N VAL A 288 -24.40 -5.19 -29.96
CA VAL A 288 -22.97 -5.50 -30.12
C VAL A 288 -22.85 -7.00 -30.34
N LYS A 289 -22.70 -7.40 -31.61
CA LYS A 289 -22.58 -8.80 -32.02
C LYS A 289 -21.13 -9.23 -31.95
N GLU A 290 -20.89 -10.38 -31.32
CA GLU A 290 -19.55 -10.90 -31.15
C GLU A 290 -19.57 -12.43 -31.15
N GLU A 291 -18.68 -13.06 -31.92
CA GLU A 291 -18.59 -14.51 -32.04
C GLU A 291 -17.50 -15.10 -31.13
N ARG A 292 -16.55 -14.27 -30.71
CA ARG A 292 -15.48 -14.67 -29.78
C ARG A 292 -16.02 -14.92 -28.37
N TRP A 293 -15.29 -15.76 -27.65
CA TRP A 293 -15.64 -16.14 -26.28
C TRP A 293 -15.20 -15.05 -25.32
N LEU A 294 -15.99 -14.79 -24.28
CA LEU A 294 -15.79 -13.63 -23.40
C LEU A 294 -14.38 -13.58 -22.79
N TYR A 295 -13.84 -14.71 -22.37
CA TYR A 295 -12.52 -14.80 -21.74
C TYR A 295 -11.37 -14.74 -22.75
N SER A 296 -11.62 -14.98 -24.05
CA SER A 296 -10.55 -14.84 -25.05
C SER A 296 -10.11 -13.38 -25.20
N PHE A 297 -10.96 -12.40 -24.83
CA PHE A 297 -10.65 -10.98 -24.88
C PHE A 297 -9.53 -10.55 -23.92
N GLU A 298 -9.59 -10.99 -22.66
CA GLU A 298 -8.53 -10.66 -21.70
C GLU A 298 -7.25 -11.42 -21.97
N VAL A 299 -7.34 -12.66 -22.46
CA VAL A 299 -6.18 -13.43 -22.92
C VAL A 299 -5.50 -12.70 -24.07
N ASP A 300 -6.27 -12.27 -25.08
CA ASP A 300 -5.75 -11.55 -26.24
C ASP A 300 -5.22 -10.17 -25.88
N ALA A 301 -5.89 -9.43 -25.01
CA ALA A 301 -5.44 -8.12 -24.55
C ALA A 301 -4.12 -8.24 -23.76
N ALA A 302 -3.98 -9.26 -22.90
CA ALA A 302 -2.73 -9.53 -22.20
C ALA A 302 -1.64 -9.93 -23.19
N GLY A 303 -1.97 -10.78 -24.16
CA GLY A 303 -1.01 -11.23 -25.16
C GLY A 303 -0.50 -10.12 -26.07
N ASP A 304 -1.38 -9.19 -26.46
CA ASP A 304 -0.98 -7.98 -27.20
C ASP A 304 -0.07 -7.07 -26.37
N ALA A 305 -0.40 -6.85 -25.09
CA ALA A 305 0.41 -6.04 -24.18
C ALA A 305 1.81 -6.65 -24.01
N ILE A 306 1.89 -7.96 -23.74
CA ILE A 306 3.16 -8.70 -23.61
C ILE A 306 4.01 -8.56 -24.87
N ARG A 307 3.42 -8.74 -26.06
CA ARG A 307 4.13 -8.62 -27.34
C ARG A 307 4.60 -7.19 -27.61
N ALA A 308 3.85 -6.18 -27.16
CA ALA A 308 4.22 -4.78 -27.24
C ALA A 308 5.26 -4.36 -26.18
N GLY A 309 5.65 -5.25 -25.26
CA GLY A 309 6.53 -4.91 -24.14
C GLY A 309 5.85 -4.05 -23.06
N GLU A 310 4.52 -4.02 -23.06
CA GLU A 310 3.72 -3.32 -22.06
C GLU A 310 3.55 -4.17 -20.80
N LYS A 311 3.41 -3.50 -19.65
CA LYS A 311 3.38 -4.15 -18.34
C LYS A 311 1.97 -4.28 -17.74
N GLU A 312 1.00 -3.60 -18.34
CA GLU A 312 -0.37 -3.51 -17.86
C GLU A 312 -1.35 -3.48 -19.05
N PHE A 313 -2.65 -3.61 -18.79
CA PHE A 313 -3.66 -3.50 -19.84
C PHE A 313 -3.81 -2.05 -20.35
N ARG A 314 -4.10 -1.92 -21.64
CA ARG A 314 -4.58 -0.67 -22.24
C ARG A 314 -6.04 -0.42 -21.87
N ALA A 315 -6.41 0.85 -21.72
CA ALA A 315 -7.80 1.25 -21.55
C ALA A 315 -8.65 0.77 -22.76
N PRO A 316 -9.91 0.31 -22.55
CA PRO A 316 -10.67 0.35 -21.30
C PRO A 316 -10.38 -0.79 -20.30
N GLY A 317 -9.39 -1.66 -20.58
CA GLY A 317 -8.88 -2.63 -19.61
C GLY A 317 -8.34 -1.97 -18.32
N MET A 318 -8.17 -2.79 -17.28
CA MET A 318 -7.71 -2.32 -15.97
C MET A 318 -6.20 -2.05 -16.00
N SER A 319 -5.80 -0.78 -15.98
CA SER A 319 -4.40 -0.43 -15.67
C SER A 319 -4.10 -0.74 -14.20
N TRP A 320 -2.82 -0.76 -13.81
CA TRP A 320 -2.40 -0.98 -12.43
C TRP A 320 -3.04 0.05 -11.48
N ALA A 321 -3.04 1.32 -11.88
CA ALA A 321 -3.66 2.39 -11.12
C ALA A 321 -5.20 2.23 -11.02
N ASP A 322 -5.84 1.74 -12.08
CA ASP A 322 -7.28 1.46 -12.07
C ASP A 322 -7.60 0.33 -11.07
N SER A 323 -6.88 -0.79 -11.12
CA SER A 323 -7.02 -1.92 -10.18
C SER A 323 -6.81 -1.52 -8.73
N VAL A 324 -5.73 -0.78 -8.43
CA VAL A 324 -5.44 -0.30 -7.06
C VAL A 324 -6.55 0.63 -6.58
N GLY A 325 -7.03 1.56 -7.42
CA GLY A 325 -8.12 2.44 -7.05
C GLY A 325 -9.47 1.74 -6.88
N ASN A 326 -9.74 0.69 -7.67
CA ASN A 326 -10.92 -0.15 -7.51
C ASN A 326 -10.92 -0.81 -6.14
N LEU A 327 -9.79 -1.45 -5.76
CA LEU A 327 -9.61 -2.02 -4.44
C LEU A 327 -9.65 -0.97 -3.33
N ARG A 328 -9.14 0.24 -3.54
CA ARG A 328 -9.22 1.31 -2.54
C ARG A 328 -10.66 1.73 -2.24
N VAL A 329 -11.55 1.65 -3.22
CA VAL A 329 -12.99 1.84 -2.98
C VAL A 329 -13.57 0.67 -2.19
N LEU A 330 -13.22 -0.58 -2.55
CA LEU A 330 -13.67 -1.75 -1.81
C LEU A 330 -13.18 -1.73 -0.35
N ASP A 331 -11.93 -1.35 -0.10
CA ASP A 331 -11.36 -1.19 1.24
C ASP A 331 -12.14 -0.18 2.08
N GLN A 332 -12.46 0.99 1.51
CA GLN A 332 -13.28 2.00 2.19
C GLN A 332 -14.71 1.52 2.45
N TRP A 333 -15.28 0.74 1.52
CA TRP A 333 -16.62 0.16 1.68
C TRP A 333 -16.63 -0.89 2.80
N ARG A 334 -15.66 -1.82 2.81
CA ARG A 334 -15.48 -2.81 3.88
C ARG A 334 -15.30 -2.12 5.24
N ALA A 335 -14.44 -1.10 5.30
CA ALA A 335 -14.22 -0.32 6.52
C ALA A 335 -15.50 0.37 7.01
N SER A 336 -16.33 0.89 6.10
CA SER A 336 -17.61 1.54 6.44
C SER A 336 -18.60 0.60 7.13
N ILE A 337 -18.49 -0.71 6.90
CA ILE A 337 -19.38 -1.73 7.47
C ILE A 337 -18.71 -2.57 8.57
N GLY A 338 -17.48 -2.24 8.95
CA GLY A 338 -16.71 -2.99 9.96
C GLY A 338 -16.29 -4.39 9.51
N LEU A 339 -16.18 -4.65 8.20
CA LEU A 339 -15.74 -5.94 7.68
C LEU A 339 -14.22 -6.04 7.67
N GLU A 340 -13.70 -7.04 8.39
CA GLU A 340 -12.30 -7.46 8.39
C GLU A 340 -12.23 -8.99 8.24
N TYR A 341 -11.31 -9.48 7.41
CA TYR A 341 -11.13 -10.91 7.22
C TYR A 341 -10.10 -11.49 8.19
N GLY A 342 -10.33 -12.72 8.66
CA GLY A 342 -9.45 -13.43 9.58
C GLY A 342 -8.02 -13.55 9.05
N VAL A 343 -7.87 -13.79 7.74
CA VAL A 343 -6.57 -13.84 7.05
C VAL A 343 -5.81 -12.51 7.02
N GLU A 344 -6.46 -11.37 7.31
CA GLU A 344 -5.80 -10.06 7.41
C GLU A 344 -5.26 -9.80 8.84
N LYS A 345 -5.65 -10.62 9.83
CA LYS A 345 -5.25 -10.48 11.23
C LYS A 345 -3.89 -11.12 11.52
N ALA A 346 -3.20 -10.57 12.51
CA ALA A 346 -1.82 -10.93 12.85
C ALA A 346 -1.63 -12.42 13.22
N ASP A 347 -2.60 -13.04 13.89
CA ASP A 347 -2.52 -14.45 14.28
C ASP A 347 -2.61 -15.42 13.10
N LYS A 348 -3.16 -14.98 11.95
CA LYS A 348 -3.27 -15.76 10.72
C LYS A 348 -2.23 -15.39 9.67
N ARG A 349 -2.02 -14.09 9.46
CA ARG A 349 -1.01 -13.55 8.54
C ARG A 349 0.34 -13.59 9.25
N THR A 350 1.01 -14.75 9.23
CA THR A 350 2.28 -15.04 9.97
C THR A 350 3.54 -15.07 9.09
N ALA A 351 3.37 -14.99 7.78
CA ALA A 351 4.43 -14.95 6.77
C ALA A 351 4.37 -13.61 6.01
N ASN A 352 5.40 -13.31 5.22
CA ASN A 352 5.35 -12.17 4.29
C ASN A 352 4.32 -12.41 3.18
N LEU A 353 4.10 -11.41 2.32
CA LEU A 353 3.09 -11.50 1.25
C LEU A 353 3.39 -12.61 0.22
N ALA A 354 4.64 -13.02 0.09
CA ALA A 354 5.08 -14.16 -0.73
C ALA A 354 5.03 -15.50 0.03
N GLY A 355 4.45 -15.55 1.23
CA GLY A 355 4.31 -16.78 2.00
C GLY A 355 5.62 -17.29 2.65
N ASP A 356 6.69 -16.49 2.62
CA ASP A 356 7.98 -16.86 3.22
C ASP A 356 8.06 -16.44 4.69
N VAL A 357 8.90 -17.15 5.45
CA VAL A 357 9.24 -16.77 6.81
C VAL A 357 10.11 -15.51 6.77
N VAL A 358 9.68 -14.46 7.46
CA VAL A 358 10.40 -13.19 7.56
C VAL A 358 11.70 -13.38 8.33
N ARG A 359 12.81 -13.01 7.71
CA ARG A 359 14.16 -13.10 8.29
C ARG A 359 14.91 -11.80 8.06
N ARG A 360 15.80 -11.46 9.00
CA ARG A 360 16.61 -10.26 8.88
C ARG A 360 17.58 -10.36 7.71
N GLY A 361 17.59 -9.35 6.84
CA GLY A 361 18.61 -9.21 5.81
C GLY A 361 19.85 -8.45 6.28
N ASN A 362 20.67 -8.06 5.32
CA ASN A 362 21.96 -7.40 5.57
C ASN A 362 22.29 -6.26 4.57
N SER A 363 21.34 -5.83 3.75
CA SER A 363 21.57 -4.79 2.74
C SER A 363 21.63 -3.38 3.32
N ILE A 364 20.91 -3.11 4.41
CA ILE A 364 20.95 -1.81 5.10
C ILE A 364 22.21 -1.74 5.98
N PRO A 365 23.09 -0.73 5.79
CA PRO A 365 24.27 -0.54 6.63
C PRO A 365 23.90 -0.39 8.10
N GLN A 366 24.79 -0.86 8.97
CA GLN A 366 24.63 -0.82 10.42
C GLN A 366 25.63 0.18 11.03
N ARG A 367 25.28 0.73 12.19
CA ARG A 367 26.11 1.59 13.01
C ARG A 367 26.04 1.18 14.47
N ARG A 368 27.01 1.67 15.26
CA ARG A 368 26.94 1.65 16.72
C ARG A 368 26.36 2.97 17.21
N ILE A 369 25.47 2.89 18.19
CA ILE A 369 24.92 4.02 18.91
C ILE A 369 25.36 3.86 20.37
N PRO A 370 26.13 4.80 20.95
CA PRO A 370 26.53 4.73 22.35
C PRO A 370 25.33 4.51 23.27
N GLY A 371 25.47 3.55 24.20
CA GLY A 371 24.39 3.15 25.11
C GLY A 371 23.40 2.13 24.54
N ILE A 372 23.46 1.79 23.23
CA ILE A 372 22.70 0.68 22.65
C ILE A 372 23.59 -0.55 22.49
N SER A 373 23.17 -1.69 23.06
CA SER A 373 23.97 -2.93 23.10
C SER A 373 24.09 -3.64 21.75
N LYS A 374 23.16 -3.41 20.83
CA LYS A 374 23.05 -4.09 19.54
C LYS A 374 23.39 -3.16 18.36
N PRO A 375 23.87 -3.68 17.21
CA PRO A 375 24.01 -2.90 15.99
C PRO A 375 22.66 -2.33 15.56
N ALA A 376 22.65 -1.10 15.08
CA ALA A 376 21.44 -0.38 14.70
C ALA A 376 21.54 0.04 13.23
N SER A 377 20.46 -0.05 12.45
CA SER A 377 20.45 0.40 11.05
C SER A 377 20.78 1.89 10.95
N VAL A 378 21.42 2.32 9.87
CA VAL A 378 21.73 3.75 9.64
C VAL A 378 20.49 4.62 9.41
N VAL A 379 19.33 4.00 9.22
CA VAL A 379 18.00 4.60 9.07
C VAL A 379 17.03 3.99 10.08
N THR A 380 16.00 4.75 10.43
CA THR A 380 14.88 4.31 11.26
C THR A 380 13.59 4.29 10.44
N LEU A 381 12.77 3.26 10.61
CA LEU A 381 11.43 3.25 10.05
C LEU A 381 10.45 3.98 10.97
N GLY A 382 9.90 5.09 10.48
CA GLY A 382 8.83 5.83 11.12
C GLY A 382 7.50 5.08 11.03
N PHE A 383 6.81 4.92 12.16
CA PHE A 383 5.60 4.09 12.25
C PHE A 383 4.32 4.86 12.61
N GLU A 384 4.24 6.14 12.23
CA GLU A 384 3.13 7.04 12.62
C GLU A 384 1.79 6.72 11.94
N PHE A 385 1.79 6.28 10.67
CA PHE A 385 0.56 6.18 9.87
C PHE A 385 0.43 4.84 9.13
N PHE A 386 -0.30 3.89 9.73
CA PHE A 386 -0.81 2.72 9.02
C PHE A 386 -2.29 2.47 9.38
N PRO A 387 -3.16 2.22 8.38
CA PRO A 387 -4.59 2.07 8.63
C PRO A 387 -4.96 0.72 9.25
N SER A 388 -4.18 -0.34 9.03
CA SER A 388 -4.44 -1.70 9.50
C SER A 388 -3.14 -2.52 9.63
N PHE A 389 -3.23 -3.67 10.30
CA PHE A 389 -2.12 -4.63 10.39
C PHE A 389 -1.68 -5.12 9.01
N ALA A 390 -2.62 -5.52 8.15
CA ALA A 390 -2.33 -6.01 6.81
C ALA A 390 -1.48 -5.01 6.01
N ALA A 391 -1.87 -3.72 6.00
CA ALA A 391 -1.12 -2.66 5.31
C ALA A 391 0.28 -2.44 5.91
N ALA A 392 0.37 -2.39 7.24
CA ALA A 392 1.64 -2.12 7.92
C ALA A 392 2.65 -3.27 7.82
N SER A 393 2.15 -4.52 7.84
CA SER A 393 3.00 -5.71 7.81
C SER A 393 3.89 -5.74 6.56
N LEU A 394 3.43 -5.20 5.44
CA LEU A 394 4.18 -5.16 4.18
C LEU A 394 5.49 -4.35 4.30
N THR A 395 5.42 -3.13 4.83
CA THR A 395 6.60 -2.26 4.97
C THR A 395 7.48 -2.69 6.13
N LEU A 396 6.91 -3.23 7.21
CA LEU A 396 7.67 -3.80 8.32
C LEU A 396 8.47 -5.04 7.90
N ASP A 397 7.81 -5.99 7.21
CA ASP A 397 8.44 -7.19 6.67
C ASP A 397 9.59 -6.78 5.73
N ALA A 398 9.32 -5.92 4.73
CA ALA A 398 10.33 -5.48 3.76
C ALA A 398 11.50 -4.72 4.39
N PHE A 399 11.27 -3.85 5.38
CA PHE A 399 12.35 -3.11 6.04
C PHE A 399 13.27 -4.04 6.84
N TYR A 400 12.68 -5.00 7.56
CA TYR A 400 13.44 -5.98 8.33
C TYR A 400 14.17 -6.99 7.42
N GLU A 401 13.54 -7.43 6.34
CA GLU A 401 14.16 -8.26 5.28
C GLU A 401 15.28 -7.54 4.54
N ALA A 402 15.29 -6.20 4.52
CA ALA A 402 16.43 -5.40 4.05
C ALA A 402 17.53 -5.23 5.12
N GLY A 403 17.34 -5.72 6.35
CA GLY A 403 18.29 -5.62 7.47
C GLY A 403 18.07 -4.43 8.40
N GLY A 404 17.01 -3.66 8.17
CA GLY A 404 16.56 -2.57 9.03
C GLY A 404 16.12 -3.10 10.39
N ASN A 405 16.46 -2.38 11.46
CA ASN A 405 16.08 -2.83 12.79
C ASN A 405 15.77 -1.73 13.79
N ILE A 406 15.79 -0.45 13.39
CA ILE A 406 15.30 0.64 14.24
C ILE A 406 13.86 0.97 13.84
N PHE A 407 12.94 0.88 14.79
CA PHE A 407 11.52 1.20 14.59
C PHE A 407 11.07 2.30 15.55
N ASP A 408 10.47 3.35 15.00
CA ASP A 408 9.98 4.50 15.75
C ASP A 408 8.49 4.40 16.05
N THR A 409 8.16 4.21 17.33
CA THR A 409 6.78 4.11 17.83
C THR A 409 6.51 5.17 18.90
N ALA A 410 5.24 5.47 19.16
CA ALA A 410 4.86 6.41 20.21
C ALA A 410 3.49 6.09 20.79
N PHE A 411 3.32 6.40 22.08
CA PHE A 411 2.09 6.23 22.86
C PHE A 411 0.85 6.85 22.18
N VAL A 412 1.04 7.97 21.48
CA VAL A 412 -0.03 8.77 20.86
C VAL A 412 -0.29 8.45 19.39
N TYR A 413 0.61 7.74 18.70
CA TYR A 413 0.47 7.49 17.26
C TYR A 413 -0.74 6.61 16.96
N GLY A 414 -1.70 7.14 16.21
CA GLY A 414 -2.99 6.49 15.96
C GLY A 414 -3.76 6.14 17.25
N GLY A 415 -3.58 6.91 18.33
CA GLY A 415 -4.17 6.60 19.63
C GLY A 415 -3.62 5.32 20.29
N GLY A 416 -2.39 4.91 19.94
CA GLY A 416 -1.77 3.68 20.39
C GLY A 416 -1.94 2.49 19.44
N LYS A 417 -2.76 2.64 18.39
CA LYS A 417 -3.00 1.56 17.41
C LYS A 417 -1.71 1.09 16.75
N THR A 418 -0.79 2.00 16.46
CA THR A 418 0.48 1.69 15.79
C THR A 418 1.41 0.86 16.69
N GLU A 419 1.50 1.16 17.99
CA GLU A 419 2.23 0.32 18.95
C GLU A 419 1.65 -1.10 19.00
N SER A 420 0.32 -1.24 19.01
CA SER A 420 -0.34 -2.56 18.99
C SER A 420 -0.04 -3.32 17.70
N ILE A 421 -0.09 -2.65 16.54
CA ILE A 421 0.26 -3.25 15.24
C ILE A 421 1.71 -3.73 15.24
N PHE A 422 2.65 -2.93 15.77
CA PHE A 422 4.05 -3.33 15.87
C PHE A 422 4.22 -4.55 16.79
N GLY A 423 3.57 -4.54 17.96
CA GLY A 423 3.56 -5.66 18.89
C GLY A 423 3.02 -6.94 18.26
N ASP A 424 1.90 -6.84 17.54
CA ASP A 424 1.33 -7.92 16.74
C ASP A 424 2.29 -8.42 15.65
N TRP A 425 3.02 -7.52 14.99
CA TRP A 425 3.92 -7.88 13.89
C TRP A 425 5.10 -8.71 14.36
N HIS A 426 5.90 -8.21 15.31
CA HIS A 426 7.11 -8.93 15.72
C HIS A 426 6.77 -10.28 16.38
N THR A 427 5.65 -10.34 17.12
CA THR A 427 5.20 -11.59 17.74
C THR A 427 4.63 -12.59 16.73
N SER A 428 3.80 -12.17 15.76
CA SER A 428 3.25 -13.06 14.74
C SER A 428 4.31 -13.62 13.79
N ARG A 429 5.32 -12.80 13.46
CA ARG A 429 6.50 -13.21 12.67
C ARG A 429 7.55 -13.97 13.47
N LYS A 430 7.44 -13.99 14.80
CA LYS A 430 8.44 -14.55 15.73
C LYS A 430 9.82 -13.90 15.56
N ILE A 431 9.85 -12.59 15.36
CA ILE A 431 11.10 -11.83 15.28
C ILE A 431 11.72 -11.76 16.68
N PRO A 432 13.01 -12.11 16.83
CA PRO A 432 13.67 -12.04 18.13
C PRO A 432 13.80 -10.57 18.59
N ARG A 433 13.29 -10.27 19.79
CA ARG A 433 13.27 -8.91 20.35
C ARG A 433 14.68 -8.33 20.51
N GLU A 434 15.68 -9.17 20.72
CA GLU A 434 17.10 -8.84 20.79
C GLU A 434 17.66 -8.28 19.48
N GLU A 435 17.04 -8.55 18.33
CA GLU A 435 17.46 -8.03 17.03
C GLU A 435 16.90 -6.64 16.74
N ILE A 436 15.83 -6.25 17.42
CA ILE A 436 15.08 -5.01 17.23
C ILE A 436 15.66 -3.90 18.12
N VAL A 437 15.91 -2.72 17.57
CA VAL A 437 16.08 -1.47 18.32
C VAL A 437 14.74 -0.74 18.32
N LEU A 438 14.03 -0.80 19.44
CA LEU A 438 12.70 -0.22 19.55
C LEU A 438 12.75 1.14 20.24
N ILE A 439 12.25 2.16 19.55
CA ILE A 439 12.01 3.48 20.12
C ILE A 439 10.55 3.53 20.58
N GLY A 440 10.34 3.90 21.85
CA GLY A 440 9.05 4.34 22.36
C GLY A 440 9.05 5.84 22.67
N LYS A 441 7.87 6.46 22.69
CA LYS A 441 7.71 7.87 23.09
C LYS A 441 6.46 8.07 23.93
N GLY A 442 6.58 8.80 25.05
CA GLY A 442 5.45 9.19 25.91
C GLY A 442 5.64 10.60 26.46
N ALA A 443 4.78 11.04 27.39
CA ALA A 443 4.72 12.44 27.85
C ALA A 443 4.55 13.42 26.68
N HIS A 444 3.37 13.40 26.06
CA HIS A 444 2.98 14.31 24.98
C HIS A 444 1.95 15.32 25.48
N SER A 445 2.03 16.57 25.04
CA SER A 445 1.07 17.62 25.38
C SER A 445 -0.37 17.22 25.02
N PRO A 446 -1.38 17.56 25.85
CA PRO A 446 -1.28 18.35 27.09
C PRO A 446 -0.80 17.57 28.32
N LEU A 447 -0.69 16.24 28.25
CA LEU A 447 -0.29 15.39 29.39
C LEU A 447 1.23 15.17 29.40
N CYS A 448 1.99 16.25 29.60
CA CYS A 448 3.45 16.24 29.66
C CYS A 448 3.94 16.54 31.10
N TYR A 449 3.92 15.50 31.94
CA TYR A 449 4.26 15.55 33.36
C TYR A 449 5.18 14.37 33.75
N PRO A 450 6.07 14.52 34.75
CA PRO A 450 6.95 13.43 35.17
C PRO A 450 6.21 12.15 35.59
N ASP A 451 5.07 12.29 36.27
CA ASP A 451 4.31 11.16 36.83
C ASP A 451 3.57 10.32 35.76
N VAL A 452 3.40 10.85 34.54
CA VAL A 452 2.77 10.11 33.44
C VAL A 452 3.74 9.21 32.69
N ILE A 453 5.06 9.45 32.80
CA ILE A 453 6.10 8.70 32.08
C ILE A 453 5.96 7.20 32.33
N ALA A 454 5.93 6.79 33.59
CA ALA A 454 5.82 5.39 33.98
C ALA A 454 4.49 4.75 33.54
N LYS A 455 3.38 5.51 33.62
CA LYS A 455 2.02 5.04 33.27
C LYS A 455 1.86 4.82 31.77
N GLN A 456 2.39 5.74 30.97
CA GLN A 456 2.35 5.65 29.51
C GLN A 456 3.32 4.60 29.00
N LEU A 457 4.54 4.51 29.56
CA LEU A 457 5.48 3.46 29.21
C LEU A 457 4.91 2.06 29.50
N ASP A 458 4.22 1.87 30.62
CA ASP A 458 3.52 0.61 30.94
C ASP A 458 2.50 0.21 29.87
N GLN A 459 1.66 1.16 29.44
CA GLN A 459 0.69 0.94 28.36
C GLN A 459 1.37 0.66 27.02
N SER A 460 2.42 1.43 26.68
CA SER A 460 3.21 1.22 25.47
C SER A 460 3.83 -0.17 25.45
N LEU A 461 4.48 -0.61 26.53
CA LEU A 461 5.09 -1.95 26.64
C LEU A 461 4.06 -3.07 26.47
N ASN A 462 2.87 -2.92 27.04
CA ASN A 462 1.76 -3.86 26.85
C ASN A 462 1.32 -3.94 25.37
N ARG A 463 1.15 -2.81 24.69
CA ARG A 463 0.78 -2.76 23.25
C ARG A 463 1.89 -3.31 22.35
N LEU A 464 3.13 -2.93 22.64
CA LEU A 464 4.34 -3.37 21.95
C LEU A 464 4.68 -4.84 22.24
N LYS A 465 3.98 -5.49 23.17
CA LYS A 465 4.19 -6.89 23.59
C LYS A 465 5.66 -7.19 23.95
N THR A 466 6.25 -6.31 24.74
CA THR A 466 7.65 -6.41 25.21
C THR A 466 7.75 -5.79 26.59
N ASP A 467 8.75 -6.17 27.37
CA ASP A 467 9.00 -5.66 28.73
C ASP A 467 9.98 -4.47 28.75
N TYR A 468 10.58 -4.13 27.60
CA TYR A 468 11.47 -2.98 27.45
C TYR A 468 11.44 -2.31 26.06
N VAL A 469 11.86 -1.04 26.05
CA VAL A 469 12.32 -0.31 24.86
C VAL A 469 13.84 -0.09 24.91
N ASP A 470 14.47 -0.01 23.75
CA ASP A 470 15.91 0.28 23.65
C ASP A 470 16.16 1.79 23.78
N ILE A 471 15.23 2.59 23.27
CA ILE A 471 15.27 4.05 23.33
C ILE A 471 13.92 4.56 23.78
N TYR A 472 13.90 5.51 24.72
CA TYR A 472 12.65 6.19 25.10
C TYR A 472 12.80 7.70 25.00
N PHE A 473 11.91 8.35 24.25
CA PHE A 473 11.85 9.80 24.21
C PHE A 473 10.67 10.33 25.01
N MET A 474 10.91 11.43 25.72
CA MET A 474 9.83 12.33 26.07
C MET A 474 9.37 13.04 24.81
N HIS A 475 8.11 12.88 24.45
CA HIS A 475 7.60 13.22 23.12
C HIS A 475 7.44 14.74 22.93
N ARG A 476 7.22 15.48 24.02
CA ARG A 476 7.27 16.95 24.09
C ARG A 476 8.02 17.37 25.35
N ASP A 477 8.31 18.67 25.48
CA ASP A 477 8.77 19.28 26.73
C ASP A 477 7.63 20.03 27.41
N ASN A 478 7.75 20.21 28.72
CA ASN A 478 6.96 21.12 29.51
C ASN A 478 7.90 21.98 30.36
N THR A 479 8.13 23.21 29.92
CA THR A 479 9.08 24.15 30.51
C THR A 479 8.61 24.73 31.83
N ASP A 480 7.34 24.55 32.20
CA ASP A 480 6.79 24.99 33.49
C ASP A 480 7.25 24.08 34.65
N ILE A 481 7.82 22.91 34.33
CA ILE A 481 8.31 21.93 35.31
C ILE A 481 9.85 21.91 35.24
N PRO A 482 10.56 21.92 36.38
CA PRO A 482 12.01 21.75 36.40
C PRO A 482 12.47 20.49 35.66
N VAL A 483 13.51 20.59 34.83
CA VAL A 483 13.97 19.45 34.02
C VAL A 483 14.37 18.25 34.85
N GLY A 484 14.87 18.51 36.07
CA GLY A 484 15.34 17.49 37.00
C GLY A 484 14.27 16.48 37.37
N GLU A 485 13.00 16.91 37.48
CA GLU A 485 11.90 15.99 37.79
C GLU A 485 11.66 14.97 36.67
N PHE A 486 11.83 15.40 35.42
CA PHE A 486 11.77 14.50 34.27
C PHE A 486 12.98 13.56 34.21
N VAL A 487 14.18 14.06 34.49
CA VAL A 487 15.39 13.23 34.58
C VAL A 487 15.23 12.15 35.66
N ASP A 488 14.71 12.52 36.83
CA ASP A 488 14.46 11.57 37.92
C ASP A 488 13.44 10.50 37.53
N ALA A 489 12.35 10.88 36.84
CA ALA A 489 11.35 9.94 36.35
C ALA A 489 11.94 8.98 35.30
N MET A 490 12.74 9.47 34.36
CA MET A 490 13.37 8.63 33.32
C MET A 490 14.45 7.71 33.91
N ASP A 491 15.29 8.21 34.82
CA ASP A 491 16.30 7.41 35.53
C ASP A 491 15.68 6.27 36.33
N ALA A 492 14.52 6.49 36.96
CA ALA A 492 13.78 5.44 37.64
C ALA A 492 13.36 4.31 36.67
N GLU A 493 13.01 4.64 35.43
CA GLU A 493 12.62 3.67 34.40
C GLU A 493 13.80 2.92 33.79
N VAL A 494 14.96 3.57 33.69
CA VAL A 494 16.24 2.92 33.38
C VAL A 494 16.60 1.92 34.48
N LYS A 495 16.54 2.32 35.76
CA LYS A 495 16.84 1.45 36.92
C LYS A 495 15.89 0.27 37.04
N ARG A 496 14.63 0.41 36.59
CA ARG A 496 13.65 -0.68 36.49
C ARG A 496 13.91 -1.63 35.31
N GLY A 497 14.83 -1.29 34.41
CA GLY A 497 15.14 -2.09 33.22
C GLY A 497 14.08 -2.02 32.11
N ARG A 498 13.14 -1.07 32.19
CA ARG A 498 12.11 -0.84 31.17
C ARG A 498 12.64 0.00 30.00
N ILE A 499 13.69 0.79 30.25
CA ILE A 499 14.53 1.43 29.24
C ILE A 499 15.91 0.77 29.33
N ARG A 500 16.29 -0.05 28.34
CA ARG A 500 17.55 -0.83 28.39
C ARG A 500 18.74 -0.20 27.66
N GLY A 501 18.50 0.89 26.93
CA GLY A 501 19.55 1.63 26.24
C GLY A 501 19.65 3.06 26.72
N ILE A 502 19.15 4.00 25.93
CA ILE A 502 19.26 5.45 26.20
C ILE A 502 17.89 6.11 26.25
N PHE A 503 17.84 7.29 26.85
CA PHE A 503 16.66 8.14 26.77
C PHE A 503 17.00 9.56 26.36
N GLY A 504 15.98 10.32 25.95
CA GLY A 504 16.16 11.70 25.52
C GLY A 504 14.86 12.47 25.32
N GLY A 505 14.98 13.63 24.68
CA GLY A 505 13.86 14.51 24.34
C GLY A 505 13.53 14.48 22.84
N SER A 506 12.25 14.41 22.50
CA SER A 506 11.74 14.71 21.16
C SER A 506 11.13 16.10 21.18
N ASN A 507 11.58 16.95 20.26
CA ASN A 507 11.22 18.37 20.21
C ASN A 507 11.66 19.16 21.45
N TRP A 508 12.86 18.87 21.93
CA TRP A 508 13.50 19.58 23.05
C TRP A 508 14.52 20.59 22.52
N THR A 509 14.73 21.68 23.24
CA THR A 509 15.78 22.65 22.89
C THR A 509 17.16 22.18 23.37
N ARG A 510 18.23 22.81 22.86
CA ARG A 510 19.61 22.52 23.26
C ARG A 510 19.83 22.83 24.72
N GLU A 511 19.34 24.00 25.14
CA GLU A 511 19.46 24.52 26.50
C GLU A 511 18.79 23.56 27.48
N ARG A 512 17.64 23.00 27.11
CA ARG A 512 16.93 22.04 27.93
C ARG A 512 17.69 20.73 28.10
N ILE A 513 18.30 20.21 27.05
CA ILE A 513 19.14 19.00 27.12
C ILE A 513 20.41 19.25 27.95
N ASP A 514 21.04 20.42 27.80
CA ASP A 514 22.21 20.80 28.60
C ASP A 514 21.85 20.95 30.08
N GLU A 515 20.70 21.57 30.39
CA GLU A 515 20.16 21.67 31.75
C GLU A 515 19.92 20.27 32.35
N ALA A 516 19.27 19.37 31.59
CA ALA A 516 19.00 17.99 31.99
C ALA A 516 20.29 17.19 32.26
N SER A 517 21.27 17.32 31.36
CA SER A 517 22.57 16.65 31.47
C SER A 517 23.35 17.14 32.69
N ALA A 518 23.34 18.46 32.93
CA ALA A 518 23.98 19.05 34.10
C ALA A 518 23.30 18.64 35.41
N TYR A 519 21.96 18.55 35.43
CA TYR A 519 21.22 18.02 36.58
C TYR A 519 21.58 16.55 36.84
N ALA A 520 21.58 15.71 35.81
CA ALA A 520 21.90 14.30 35.93
C ALA A 520 23.31 14.07 36.51
N ALA A 521 24.30 14.81 36.01
CA ALA A 521 25.67 14.76 36.51
C ALA A 521 25.79 15.19 37.98
N ARG A 522 25.09 16.24 38.40
CA ARG A 522 25.12 16.72 39.80
C ARG A 522 24.43 15.78 40.79
N ASN A 523 23.50 14.95 40.32
CA ASN A 523 22.65 14.10 41.16
C ASN A 523 22.91 12.59 40.99
N ASP A 524 23.99 12.20 40.30
CA ASP A 524 24.35 10.81 40.01
C ASP A 524 23.18 10.02 39.36
N LYS A 525 22.63 10.60 38.30
CA LYS A 525 21.53 10.04 37.50
C LYS A 525 21.99 9.72 36.10
N THR A 526 21.24 8.83 35.45
CA THR A 526 21.38 8.59 34.01
C THR A 526 21.07 9.87 33.24
N ALA A 527 22.02 10.36 32.44
CA ALA A 527 21.84 11.57 31.64
C ALA A 527 21.06 11.25 30.33
N PRO A 528 20.28 12.20 29.78
CA PRO A 528 19.75 12.06 28.44
C PRO A 528 20.89 11.98 27.43
N ALA A 529 20.78 11.06 26.47
CA ALA A 529 21.86 10.74 25.54
C ALA A 529 21.40 10.67 24.07
N CYS A 530 20.18 11.13 23.76
CA CYS A 530 19.68 11.23 22.39
C CYS A 530 18.65 12.35 22.22
N LEU A 531 18.40 12.74 20.97
CA LEU A 531 17.36 13.67 20.54
C LEU A 531 16.47 13.04 19.48
N SER A 532 15.25 13.54 19.34
CA SER A 532 14.37 13.26 18.20
C SER A 532 13.72 14.56 17.72
N ASN A 533 14.54 15.44 17.11
CA ASN A 533 14.16 16.72 16.53
C ASN A 533 14.19 16.65 14.99
N ASN A 534 13.49 17.56 14.31
CA ASN A 534 13.55 17.60 12.85
C ASN A 534 14.98 17.96 12.40
N PHE A 535 15.50 17.25 11.41
CA PHE A 535 16.72 17.61 10.72
C PHE A 535 16.62 17.20 9.25
N SER A 536 16.77 18.14 8.33
CA SER A 536 16.68 17.89 6.89
C SER A 536 17.52 18.89 6.09
N LEU A 537 17.77 18.59 4.80
CA LEU A 537 18.44 19.54 3.91
C LEU A 537 17.67 20.86 3.78
N ALA A 538 16.36 20.77 3.57
CA ALA A 538 15.49 21.94 3.69
C ALA A 538 15.31 22.27 5.17
N GLU A 539 15.43 23.55 5.53
CA GLU A 539 15.12 24.04 6.88
C GLU A 539 13.60 24.14 7.04
N MET A 540 13.06 23.57 8.12
CA MET A 540 11.66 23.76 8.48
C MET A 540 11.49 25.17 9.06
N LEU A 541 10.82 26.04 8.32
CA LEU A 541 10.66 27.46 8.66
C LEU A 541 9.59 27.66 9.73
N ASP A 542 8.50 26.93 9.58
CA ASP A 542 7.37 26.93 10.51
C ASP A 542 7.11 25.47 10.93
N PRO A 543 7.08 25.17 12.24
CA PRO A 543 6.79 23.84 12.73
C PRO A 543 5.50 23.24 12.12
N ILE A 544 5.62 22.03 11.59
CA ILE A 544 4.47 21.26 11.08
C ILE A 544 3.39 21.13 12.16
N TRP A 545 3.81 20.85 13.39
CA TRP A 545 2.95 20.83 14.56
C TRP A 545 3.49 21.75 15.64
N ALA A 546 2.60 22.41 16.37
CA ALA A 546 2.97 23.27 17.49
C ALA A 546 3.85 22.53 18.51
N GLY A 547 4.86 23.24 19.02
CA GLY A 547 5.85 22.69 19.96
C GLY A 547 6.89 21.75 19.34
N CYS A 548 6.97 21.65 18.01
CA CYS A 548 8.05 20.93 17.34
C CYS A 548 9.31 21.80 17.17
N VAL A 549 10.48 21.16 17.19
CA VAL A 549 11.79 21.83 17.10
C VAL A 549 12.53 21.37 15.85
N ALA A 550 13.01 22.33 15.05
CA ALA A 550 13.94 22.11 13.96
C ALA A 550 15.38 22.25 14.48
N ALA A 551 16.21 21.25 14.22
CA ALA A 551 17.61 21.20 14.59
C ALA A 551 18.55 21.44 13.40
N SER A 552 18.09 22.16 12.37
CA SER A 552 18.79 22.27 11.08
C SER A 552 19.61 23.56 10.90
N ASP A 553 19.51 24.52 11.83
CA ASP A 553 20.28 25.76 11.76
C ASP A 553 21.76 25.57 12.18
N ASP A 554 22.58 26.60 11.95
CA ASP A 554 24.03 26.53 12.17
C ASP A 554 24.40 26.38 13.66
N ASP A 555 23.59 26.96 14.54
CA ASP A 555 23.77 26.88 15.98
C ASP A 555 23.48 25.46 16.49
N TRP A 556 22.45 24.79 15.96
CA TRP A 556 22.17 23.38 16.22
C TRP A 556 23.24 22.46 15.67
N LYS A 557 23.71 22.68 14.44
CA LYS A 557 24.80 21.89 13.86
C LYS A 557 26.08 22.00 14.68
N THR A 558 26.43 23.21 15.11
CA THR A 558 27.59 23.46 16.00
C THR A 558 27.46 22.66 17.29
N TRP A 559 26.31 22.78 17.96
CA TRP A 559 26.05 22.05 19.21
C TRP A 559 26.06 20.53 19.02
N LEU A 560 25.44 20.00 17.96
CA LEU A 560 25.44 18.56 17.67
C LEU A 560 26.85 18.04 17.37
N ASN A 561 27.66 18.84 16.67
CA ASN A 561 29.05 18.51 16.39
C ASN A 561 29.92 18.47 17.65
N GLU A 562 29.70 19.40 18.58
CA GLU A 562 30.40 19.43 19.87
C GLU A 562 29.97 18.28 20.81
N LYS A 563 28.66 18.04 20.92
CA LYS A 563 28.10 17.09 21.89
C LYS A 563 28.12 15.64 21.41
N GLN A 564 28.11 15.43 20.09
CA GLN A 564 28.01 14.11 19.46
C GLN A 564 26.82 13.28 19.97
N ILE A 565 25.73 13.95 20.35
CA ILE A 565 24.47 13.30 20.77
C ILE A 565 23.70 12.87 19.51
N PRO A 566 23.28 11.59 19.40
CA PRO A 566 22.51 11.11 18.26
C PRO A 566 21.15 11.81 18.15
N ASN A 567 20.88 12.40 16.99
CA ASN A 567 19.57 12.94 16.63
C ASN A 567 18.82 11.96 15.70
N PHE A 568 17.67 11.48 16.15
CA PHE A 568 16.72 10.68 15.40
C PHE A 568 15.79 11.60 14.61
N ALA A 569 16.20 11.92 13.38
CA ALA A 569 15.66 13.02 12.62
C ALA A 569 14.33 12.68 11.93
N TRP A 570 13.23 13.21 12.46
CA TRP A 570 11.91 13.10 11.81
C TRP A 570 11.76 14.13 10.69
N SER A 571 10.91 13.81 9.69
CA SER A 571 10.80 14.58 8.43
C SER A 571 12.14 14.77 7.71
N SER A 572 13.05 13.79 7.80
CA SER A 572 14.42 13.85 7.28
C SER A 572 14.53 14.18 5.78
N GLN A 573 13.49 13.86 5.01
CA GLN A 573 13.38 14.13 3.57
C GLN A 573 12.48 15.32 3.22
N GLY A 574 12.13 16.18 4.18
CA GLY A 574 11.36 17.41 3.93
C GLY A 574 9.91 17.18 3.47
N ARG A 575 9.30 16.04 3.84
CA ARG A 575 7.88 15.70 3.57
C ARG A 575 7.40 15.86 2.12
N GLY A 576 8.29 15.62 1.15
CA GLY A 576 7.97 15.71 -0.27
C GLY A 576 8.42 17.01 -0.94
N PHE A 577 9.10 17.91 -0.21
CA PHE A 577 9.68 19.13 -0.78
C PHE A 577 10.69 18.84 -1.91
N PHE A 578 11.39 17.71 -1.85
CA PHE A 578 12.35 17.26 -2.86
C PHE A 578 11.74 16.35 -3.95
N THR A 579 10.41 16.33 -4.07
CA THR A 579 9.71 15.60 -5.14
C THR A 579 8.91 16.56 -6.02
N ASP A 580 8.16 16.02 -6.98
CA ASP A 580 7.24 16.79 -7.82
C ASP A 580 6.03 17.34 -7.05
N ARG A 581 5.88 17.04 -5.75
CA ARG A 581 4.84 17.65 -4.90
C ARG A 581 5.11 19.14 -4.65
N ALA A 582 6.36 19.57 -4.72
CA ALA A 582 6.77 20.95 -4.45
C ALA A 582 7.41 21.62 -5.68
N GLY A 583 7.36 22.94 -5.70
CA GLY A 583 7.88 23.79 -6.77
C GLY A 583 7.52 25.25 -6.53
N ARG A 584 8.30 26.18 -7.08
CA ARG A 584 8.05 27.63 -6.94
C ARG A 584 6.65 28.03 -7.47
N ASP A 585 6.16 27.28 -8.44
CA ASP A 585 4.86 27.38 -9.10
C ASP A 585 3.74 26.53 -8.44
N LYS A 586 4.07 25.66 -7.48
CA LYS A 586 3.12 24.74 -6.84
C LYS A 586 2.75 25.20 -5.45
N ARG A 587 1.57 25.78 -5.28
CA ARG A 587 1.08 26.32 -4.00
C ARG A 587 -0.21 25.65 -3.49
N GLY A 588 -0.55 24.48 -3.99
CA GLY A 588 -1.78 23.76 -3.62
C GLY A 588 -1.70 22.96 -2.31
N ASP A 589 -0.51 22.81 -1.72
CA ASP A 589 -0.28 22.10 -0.45
C ASP A 589 0.18 23.12 0.60
N ASP A 590 -0.76 23.60 1.42
CA ASP A 590 -0.54 24.66 2.41
C ASP A 590 0.51 24.29 3.46
N GLU A 591 0.58 23.01 3.86
CA GLU A 591 1.60 22.52 4.80
C GLU A 591 2.99 22.66 4.18
N ILE A 592 3.16 22.22 2.92
CA ILE A 592 4.45 22.30 2.25
C ILE A 592 4.90 23.76 2.09
N VAL A 593 3.98 24.62 1.64
CA VAL A 593 4.25 26.05 1.42
C VAL A 593 4.68 26.71 2.73
N ARG A 594 3.90 26.53 3.80
CA ARG A 594 4.17 27.14 5.11
C ARG A 594 5.49 26.66 5.72
N CYS A 595 5.73 25.35 5.69
CA CYS A 595 6.84 24.76 6.43
C CYS A 595 8.18 24.83 5.68
N TRP A 596 8.19 24.85 4.34
CA TRP A 596 9.41 24.63 3.57
C TRP A 596 9.72 25.68 2.50
N TYR A 597 8.79 26.57 2.12
CA TYR A 597 9.06 27.50 1.02
C TYR A 597 9.80 28.75 1.47
N SER A 598 11.08 28.82 1.10
CA SER A 598 11.92 30.01 1.13
C SER A 598 12.87 29.99 -0.07
N ASP A 599 13.41 31.15 -0.44
CA ASP A 599 14.41 31.25 -1.50
C ASP A 599 15.60 30.34 -1.20
N ARG A 600 16.08 30.34 0.05
CA ARG A 600 17.16 29.46 0.53
C ARG A 600 16.84 27.97 0.33
N ASN A 601 15.67 27.50 0.74
CA ASN A 601 15.31 26.09 0.56
C ASN A 601 15.15 25.72 -0.91
N PHE A 602 14.67 26.64 -1.75
CA PHE A 602 14.62 26.39 -3.18
C PHE A 602 16.01 26.32 -3.82
N GLU A 603 16.97 27.13 -3.39
CA GLU A 603 18.37 26.99 -3.83
C GLU A 603 18.96 25.64 -3.43
N ARG A 604 18.71 25.18 -2.19
CA ARG A 604 19.10 23.82 -1.76
C ARG A 604 18.43 22.73 -2.60
N ARG A 605 17.16 22.90 -2.95
CA ARG A 605 16.43 22.00 -3.86
C ARG A 605 17.04 21.99 -5.25
N ASP A 606 17.38 23.14 -5.80
CA ASP A 606 17.98 23.25 -7.14
C ASP A 606 19.36 22.57 -7.17
N ARG A 607 20.18 22.73 -6.12
CA ARG A 607 21.46 22.01 -5.98
C ARG A 607 21.27 20.50 -5.79
N ALA A 608 20.26 20.08 -5.03
CA ALA A 608 19.92 18.67 -4.89
C ALA A 608 19.49 18.07 -6.24
N ILE A 609 18.72 18.80 -7.05
CA ILE A 609 18.36 18.41 -8.42
C ILE A 609 19.61 18.28 -9.30
N GLU A 610 20.49 19.27 -9.25
CA GLU A 610 21.72 19.25 -10.03
C GLU A 610 22.61 18.05 -9.69
N LEU A 611 22.82 17.78 -8.41
CA LEU A 611 23.62 16.63 -7.98
C LEU A 611 22.94 15.29 -8.27
N ALA A 612 21.62 15.22 -8.08
CA ALA A 612 20.82 14.05 -8.42
C ALA A 612 20.97 13.69 -9.90
N ASN A 613 20.88 14.68 -10.80
CA ASN A 613 21.06 14.49 -12.24
C ASN A 613 22.46 13.95 -12.59
N ARG A 614 23.52 14.47 -11.94
CA ARG A 614 24.90 13.98 -12.14
C ARG A 614 25.09 12.53 -11.67
N LEU A 615 24.35 12.11 -10.64
CA LEU A 615 24.45 10.77 -10.05
C LEU A 615 23.43 9.77 -10.61
N GLY A 616 22.52 10.19 -11.50
CA GLY A 616 21.41 9.36 -11.98
C GLY A 616 20.43 8.96 -10.86
N ARG A 617 20.17 9.88 -9.92
CA ARG A 617 19.31 9.69 -8.75
C ARG A 617 18.19 10.73 -8.70
N SER A 618 17.33 10.66 -7.68
CA SER A 618 16.27 11.64 -7.40
C SER A 618 16.72 12.69 -6.37
N PRO A 619 16.23 13.95 -6.40
CA PRO A 619 16.62 14.96 -5.42
C PRO A 619 16.30 14.55 -3.97
N ILE A 620 15.24 13.77 -3.75
CA ILE A 620 14.89 13.25 -2.43
C ILE A 620 15.92 12.25 -1.88
N HIS A 621 16.65 11.54 -2.76
CA HIS A 621 17.76 10.68 -2.37
C HIS A 621 18.93 11.50 -1.86
N ILE A 622 19.24 12.62 -2.55
CA ILE A 622 20.29 13.55 -2.12
C ILE A 622 19.95 14.16 -0.76
N ALA A 623 18.69 14.54 -0.55
CA ALA A 623 18.23 15.06 0.74
C ALA A 623 18.43 14.06 1.88
N LEU A 624 18.12 12.77 1.67
CA LEU A 624 18.36 11.73 2.68
C LEU A 624 19.86 11.48 2.90
N ALA A 625 20.64 11.40 1.83
CA ALA A 625 22.09 11.20 1.90
C ALA A 625 22.79 12.35 2.62
N TYR A 626 22.31 13.59 2.45
CA TYR A 626 22.78 14.77 3.19
C TYR A 626 22.61 14.61 4.70
N VAL A 627 21.46 14.09 5.15
CA VAL A 627 21.20 13.86 6.58
C VAL A 627 22.16 12.82 7.15
N ILE A 628 22.47 11.76 6.38
CA ILE A 628 23.38 10.69 6.81
C ILE A 628 24.84 11.16 6.83
N ALA A 629 25.23 12.06 5.92
CA ALA A 629 26.61 12.50 5.72
C ALA A 629 27.11 13.53 6.74
N GLN A 630 26.30 13.88 7.74
CA GLN A 630 26.68 14.85 8.76
C GLN A 630 27.87 14.37 9.61
N PRO A 631 28.75 15.28 10.08
CA PRO A 631 29.89 14.92 10.93
C PRO A 631 29.50 14.56 12.37
N PHE A 632 28.22 14.72 12.72
CA PHE A 632 27.62 14.30 13.98
C PHE A 632 26.57 13.20 13.74
N PRO A 633 26.25 12.38 14.74
CA PRO A 633 25.35 11.26 14.56
C PRO A 633 23.91 11.73 14.29
N VAL A 634 23.48 11.64 13.05
CA VAL A 634 22.06 11.74 12.67
C VAL A 634 21.58 10.39 12.16
N ILE A 635 20.42 9.95 12.63
CA ILE A 635 19.73 8.75 12.18
C ILE A 635 18.40 9.21 11.57
N PRO A 636 18.29 9.30 10.24
CA PRO A 636 17.04 9.73 9.61
C PRO A 636 15.90 8.74 9.87
N LEU A 637 14.75 9.27 10.27
CA LEU A 637 13.48 8.56 10.23
C LEU A 637 12.88 8.75 8.85
N ILE A 638 12.70 7.64 8.13
CA ILE A 638 11.98 7.57 6.86
C ILE A 638 10.54 7.12 7.12
N GLY A 639 9.56 7.69 6.41
CA GLY A 639 8.14 7.40 6.62
C GLY A 639 7.42 6.84 5.39
N PRO A 640 7.92 5.76 4.75
CA PRO A 640 7.26 5.17 3.59
C PRO A 640 5.94 4.50 3.98
N ARG A 641 4.94 4.61 3.11
CA ARG A 641 3.61 4.00 3.24
C ARG A 641 3.42 2.79 2.35
N THR A 642 4.30 2.62 1.36
CA THR A 642 4.32 1.46 0.45
C THR A 642 5.72 0.85 0.36
N ILE A 643 5.81 -0.37 -0.15
CA ILE A 643 7.10 -1.02 -0.41
C ILE A 643 7.92 -0.20 -1.43
N ALA A 644 7.27 0.38 -2.44
CA ALA A 644 7.93 1.22 -3.43
C ALA A 644 8.59 2.45 -2.81
N GLU A 645 7.89 3.17 -1.91
CA GLU A 645 8.45 4.32 -1.20
C GLU A 645 9.59 3.91 -0.25
N LEU A 646 9.49 2.73 0.36
CA LEU A 646 10.53 2.19 1.22
C LEU A 646 11.79 1.89 0.41
N GLU A 647 11.69 1.10 -0.66
CA GLU A 647 12.84 0.78 -1.52
C GLU A 647 13.46 2.03 -2.15
N ASP A 648 12.65 3.00 -2.57
CA ASP A 648 13.14 4.30 -3.07
C ASP A 648 13.99 5.02 -2.02
N SER A 649 13.52 5.09 -0.78
CA SER A 649 14.26 5.69 0.34
C SER A 649 15.55 4.93 0.65
N LEU A 650 15.51 3.59 0.67
CA LEU A 650 16.68 2.77 0.95
C LEU A 650 17.74 2.86 -0.16
N SER A 651 17.36 3.15 -1.41
CA SER A 651 18.30 3.34 -2.51
C SER A 651 19.24 4.55 -2.32
N ALA A 652 18.84 5.51 -1.47
CA ALA A 652 19.69 6.65 -1.12
C ALA A 652 20.92 6.23 -0.27
N LEU A 653 20.88 5.06 0.36
CA LEU A 653 21.95 4.54 1.22
C LEU A 653 23.21 4.14 0.44
N ASP A 654 23.16 4.11 -0.90
CA ASP A 654 24.32 3.90 -1.76
C ASP A 654 25.11 5.20 -2.01
N ILE A 655 24.51 6.36 -1.71
CA ILE A 655 25.12 7.66 -2.00
C ILE A 655 26.10 8.01 -0.88
N ARG A 656 27.31 8.43 -1.25
CA ARG A 656 28.34 8.93 -0.33
C ARG A 656 28.65 10.37 -0.71
N LEU A 657 28.21 11.31 0.11
CA LEU A 657 28.52 12.72 -0.06
C LEU A 657 29.84 13.05 0.62
N THR A 658 30.69 13.79 -0.07
CA THR A 658 31.91 14.39 0.48
C THR A 658 31.56 15.59 1.38
N PRO A 659 32.42 15.97 2.34
CA PRO A 659 32.23 17.19 3.14
C PRO A 659 32.01 18.45 2.28
N GLU A 660 32.69 18.56 1.14
CA GLU A 660 32.54 19.66 0.19
C GLU A 660 31.15 19.66 -0.47
N GLN A 661 30.63 18.49 -0.83
CA GLN A 661 29.27 18.36 -1.36
C GLN A 661 28.21 18.69 -0.32
N VAL A 662 28.39 18.26 0.94
CA VAL A 662 27.49 18.61 2.05
C VAL A 662 27.44 20.13 2.21
N LYS A 663 28.61 20.78 2.31
CA LYS A 663 28.70 22.25 2.41
C LYS A 663 28.09 22.97 1.21
N TRP A 664 28.33 22.47 -0.01
CA TRP A 664 27.77 23.04 -1.24
C TRP A 664 26.25 22.93 -1.30
N LEU A 665 25.66 21.82 -0.84
CA LEU A 665 24.22 21.65 -0.78
C LEU A 665 23.55 22.64 0.19
N GLU A 666 24.24 23.05 1.26
CA GLU A 666 23.71 23.93 2.31
C GLU A 666 23.80 25.43 2.02
N ALA A 667 24.85 25.81 1.27
CA ALA A 667 25.24 27.19 0.97
C ALA A 667 24.10 28.01 0.37
#